data_AF-A0A7C5IT29-F1
#
_entry.id   AF-A0A7C5IT29-F1
#
_cell.length_a   1.000
_cell.length_b   1.000
_cell.length_c   1.000
_cell.angle_alpha   90.00
_cell.angle_beta   90.00
_cell.angle_gamma   90.00
#
_symmetry.space_group_name_H-M   'P 1'
#
loop_
_entity.id
_entity.type
_entity.pdbx_description
1 polymer ?
#
loop_
_entity_poly.entity_id
_entity_poly.type
_entity_poly.pdbx_seq_one_letter_code
_entity_poly.pdbx_strand_id
1 'polypeptide(L)'
;MGVLRQNITPKRKGTSQNTRLSNKLLPDYFRVDERTLSDYLAFAGAFSSQIEFVDEEAEKRGESRSWDQFFAQDLSIVLADIVSIDVDTIDANFEYHVQRIQSSFEEESKFIAFEELFVFLVKQARRLPTWYGKILKLNGLPGTQEHVAENELWKVYDQKLRDTLIQLNECMVQAKEVGLLTQYPNVPFPDETLGVINEEIKFFRGKNILSQIDRALVELRSIYQVVFNVLAYTKSRFHKYFELSLSDKQNHPPDMALFIVFMKLYKHAQADLNSLTLRHLEYYYREILKQDFRPAISDAVHVCFDLVRTARQCRLPAGTHLFAGRDEEGREIHYTTTEDAELNQTDIAALKSVFISRVLEGQTWTYKLVTGFYSAPVADSLDGKGLPFDTAQKDWPLFGEEQYKAGRSTMQPAEIGFAISSPMFMMAEGRRKVKLDITFREDPETEGTYRKLIEDLSKDKDEENLKYALLEVFGRGKNCAFNILVSGAEGWIDVAAEASNELYIESVPWSWNRISISFTIPASCPPIVPIDSNVMNPEGFGTQFPVVKLILNPRKTPFGYTFLETLRFEHVDIEIDVDKVKSMVLFNDLGRLDSTQPFQAFGPIPQVGSYLLLGNTEVFRKNLEALKFYIEWQNLPERGLRHYYKEYFDKESEIAEEHFKFNLFALSGYEFKPGEKDDPITFSVFPSEVGKALSVIDVEDPR
;
A
#
# COMPACT_ATOMS: atom_id res chain seq x y z
N MET A 1 30.72 -7.95 -53.01
CA MET A 1 29.50 -7.58 -52.25
C MET A 1 29.81 -7.74 -50.77
N GLY A 2 29.59 -6.68 -50.00
CA GLY A 2 30.07 -6.55 -48.62
C GLY A 2 29.36 -7.48 -47.64
N VAL A 3 30.15 -8.20 -46.85
CA VAL A 3 29.68 -8.89 -45.65
C VAL A 3 29.39 -7.83 -44.60
N LEU A 4 28.11 -7.66 -44.27
CA LEU A 4 27.63 -6.84 -43.16
C LEU A 4 28.33 -7.31 -41.87
N ARG A 5 29.30 -6.53 -41.39
CA ARG A 5 29.76 -6.61 -40.01
C ARG A 5 28.59 -6.16 -39.14
N GLN A 6 27.84 -7.12 -38.61
CA GLN A 6 26.99 -6.85 -37.46
C GLN A 6 27.91 -6.36 -36.34
N ASN A 7 27.81 -5.07 -36.02
CA ASN A 7 28.37 -4.51 -34.80
C ASN A 7 27.64 -5.17 -33.63
N ILE A 8 28.16 -6.31 -33.16
CA ILE A 8 27.78 -6.89 -31.88
C ILE A 8 28.38 -5.95 -30.83
N THR A 9 27.68 -4.86 -30.53
CA THR A 9 27.93 -4.08 -29.31
C THR A 9 27.44 -4.96 -28.17
N PRO A 10 28.31 -5.48 -27.28
CA PRO A 10 27.83 -6.26 -26.16
C PRO A 10 27.02 -5.32 -25.25
N LYS A 11 25.69 -5.43 -25.28
CA LYS A 11 24.77 -4.81 -24.31
C LYS A 11 25.06 -5.39 -22.93
N ARG A 12 26.12 -4.95 -22.26
CA ARG A 12 26.38 -5.30 -20.85
C ARG A 12 25.75 -4.22 -19.97
N LYS A 13 24.54 -4.48 -19.48
CA LYS A 13 23.78 -3.63 -18.55
C LYS A 13 24.30 -3.76 -17.09
N GLY A 14 25.60 -3.89 -16.89
CA GLY A 14 26.19 -4.02 -15.57
C GLY A 14 26.51 -2.67 -14.96
N THR A 15 25.73 -2.23 -13.97
CA THR A 15 25.94 -0.99 -13.21
C THR A 15 27.10 -1.08 -12.21
N SER A 16 27.64 -2.29 -11.95
CA SER A 16 28.84 -2.51 -11.12
C SER A 16 29.89 -3.37 -11.84
N GLN A 17 31.16 -3.31 -11.40
CA GLN A 17 32.26 -4.07 -12.01
C GLN A 17 32.04 -5.60 -11.92
N ASN A 18 31.45 -6.07 -10.83
CA ASN A 18 31.13 -7.49 -10.63
C ASN A 18 30.08 -7.99 -11.63
N THR A 19 29.10 -7.15 -11.98
CA THR A 19 28.08 -7.47 -13.00
C THR A 19 28.59 -7.45 -14.45
N ARG A 20 29.87 -7.11 -14.68
CA ARG A 20 30.53 -7.13 -16.00
C ARG A 20 31.41 -8.36 -16.23
N LEU A 21 31.62 -9.17 -15.20
CA LEU A 21 32.38 -10.42 -15.30
C LEU A 21 31.67 -11.35 -16.29
N SER A 22 32.38 -11.81 -17.31
CA SER A 22 31.82 -12.76 -18.26
C SER A 22 31.75 -14.12 -17.61
N ASN A 23 30.57 -14.75 -17.55
CA ASN A 23 30.42 -16.10 -17.02
C ASN A 23 31.40 -17.08 -17.68
N LYS A 24 31.74 -16.90 -18.96
CA LYS A 24 32.74 -17.69 -19.69
C LYS A 24 34.16 -17.71 -19.09
N LEU A 25 34.46 -16.78 -18.19
CA LEU A 25 35.75 -16.69 -17.49
C LEU A 25 35.71 -17.36 -16.11
N LEU A 26 34.53 -17.81 -15.67
CA LEU A 26 34.41 -18.56 -14.43
C LEU A 26 34.93 -19.98 -14.64
N PRO A 27 35.72 -20.53 -13.70
CA PRO A 27 36.25 -21.89 -13.82
C PRO A 27 35.15 -22.95 -14.00
N ASP A 28 33.99 -22.74 -13.40
CA ASP A 28 32.84 -23.64 -13.45
C ASP A 28 31.95 -23.48 -14.70
N TYR A 29 32.24 -22.54 -15.61
CA TYR A 29 31.42 -22.31 -16.80
C TYR A 29 31.35 -23.52 -17.72
N PHE A 30 32.45 -24.25 -17.81
CA PHE A 30 32.57 -25.48 -18.55
C PHE A 30 33.22 -26.49 -17.63
N ARG A 31 32.59 -27.65 -17.48
CA ARG A 31 33.20 -28.79 -16.82
C ARG A 31 33.57 -29.80 -17.88
N VAL A 32 34.77 -30.39 -17.74
CA VAL A 32 35.25 -31.42 -18.66
C VAL A 32 34.29 -32.61 -18.70
N ASP A 33 33.64 -32.87 -17.56
CA ASP A 33 32.62 -33.89 -17.42
C ASP A 33 31.42 -33.36 -16.61
N GLU A 34 30.31 -33.10 -17.29
CA GLU A 34 29.07 -32.55 -16.74
C GLU A 34 28.05 -33.61 -16.32
N ARG A 35 28.36 -34.90 -16.54
CA ARG A 35 27.42 -35.99 -16.30
C ARG A 35 27.10 -36.13 -14.81
N THR A 36 25.82 -36.22 -14.52
CA THR A 36 25.30 -36.52 -13.18
C THR A 36 25.36 -38.02 -12.89
N LEU A 37 25.11 -38.40 -11.64
CA LEU A 37 25.03 -39.82 -11.28
C LEU A 37 23.94 -40.55 -12.07
N SER A 38 22.78 -39.91 -12.28
CA SER A 38 21.73 -40.45 -13.14
C SER A 38 22.20 -40.66 -14.57
N ASP A 39 22.98 -39.73 -15.14
CA ASP A 39 23.48 -39.88 -16.52
C ASP A 39 24.41 -41.08 -16.65
N TYR A 40 25.27 -41.35 -15.66
CA TYR A 40 26.11 -42.54 -15.65
C TYR A 40 25.32 -43.85 -15.53
N LEU A 41 24.34 -43.88 -14.65
CA LEU A 41 23.51 -45.07 -14.43
C LEU A 41 22.63 -45.35 -15.66
N ALA A 42 22.04 -44.32 -16.25
CA ALA A 42 21.27 -44.43 -17.49
C ALA A 42 22.17 -44.84 -18.66
N PHE A 43 23.36 -44.24 -18.79
CA PHE A 43 24.34 -44.62 -19.80
C PHE A 43 24.73 -46.09 -19.67
N ALA A 44 25.00 -46.58 -18.46
CA ALA A 44 25.35 -47.98 -18.24
C ALA A 44 24.22 -48.94 -18.67
N GLY A 45 22.98 -48.64 -18.30
CA GLY A 45 21.82 -49.44 -18.70
C GLY A 45 21.52 -49.37 -20.21
N ALA A 46 21.75 -48.22 -20.84
CA ALA A 46 21.63 -48.10 -22.29
C ALA A 46 22.77 -48.83 -23.02
N PHE A 47 24.01 -48.69 -22.55
CA PHE A 47 25.17 -49.34 -23.13
C PHE A 47 25.10 -50.86 -23.02
N SER A 48 24.58 -51.39 -21.90
CA SER A 48 24.43 -52.84 -21.71
C SER A 48 23.48 -53.49 -22.73
N SER A 49 22.48 -52.76 -23.23
CA SER A 49 21.60 -53.22 -24.30
C SER A 49 22.29 -53.40 -25.66
N GLN A 50 23.48 -52.81 -25.84
CA GLN A 50 24.31 -52.95 -27.04
C GLN A 50 25.37 -54.05 -26.91
N ILE A 51 25.53 -54.63 -25.71
CA ILE A 51 26.48 -55.71 -25.46
C ILE A 51 25.70 -57.02 -25.56
N GLU A 52 25.98 -57.77 -26.61
CA GLU A 52 25.43 -59.10 -26.83
C GLU A 52 26.30 -60.18 -26.17
N PHE A 53 25.65 -61.22 -25.66
CA PHE A 53 26.28 -62.46 -25.21
C PHE A 53 25.45 -63.67 -25.63
N VAL A 54 26.13 -64.80 -25.77
CA VAL A 54 25.51 -66.09 -26.10
C VAL A 54 25.56 -66.97 -24.86
N ASP A 55 24.40 -67.47 -24.43
CA ASP A 55 24.31 -68.54 -23.44
C ASP A 55 23.86 -69.86 -24.09
N GLU A 56 24.05 -70.99 -23.41
CA GLU A 56 23.74 -72.32 -23.95
C GLU A 56 22.27 -72.51 -24.34
N GLU A 57 21.34 -71.70 -23.81
CA GLU A 57 19.93 -71.75 -24.19
C GLU A 57 19.61 -70.87 -25.40
N ALA A 58 20.25 -69.72 -25.51
CA ALA A 58 20.16 -68.78 -26.61
C ALA A 58 20.79 -69.40 -27.87
N GLU A 59 21.92 -70.09 -27.71
CA GLU A 59 22.58 -70.85 -28.78
C GLU A 59 21.67 -71.98 -29.32
N LYS A 60 20.92 -72.68 -28.44
CA LYS A 60 19.94 -73.71 -28.84
C LYS A 60 18.72 -73.14 -29.56
N ARG A 61 18.40 -71.85 -29.37
CA ARG A 61 17.27 -71.15 -30.00
C ARG A 61 17.67 -70.29 -31.20
N GLY A 62 18.96 -70.16 -31.49
CA GLY A 62 19.46 -69.25 -32.52
C GLY A 62 19.25 -67.77 -32.15
N GLU A 63 19.18 -67.46 -30.86
CA GLU A 63 18.95 -66.12 -30.31
C GLU A 63 20.26 -65.59 -29.68
N SER A 64 20.43 -64.26 -29.68
CA SER A 64 21.48 -63.56 -28.93
C SER A 64 20.82 -62.78 -27.80
N ARG A 65 21.40 -62.77 -26.59
CA ARG A 65 20.87 -62.03 -25.43
C ARG A 65 21.71 -60.79 -25.17
N SER A 66 21.09 -59.73 -24.67
CA SER A 66 21.79 -58.51 -24.25
C SER A 66 21.96 -58.44 -22.73
N TRP A 67 22.93 -57.66 -22.27
CA TRP A 67 23.13 -57.38 -20.84
C TRP A 67 22.11 -56.38 -20.24
N ASP A 68 21.03 -56.07 -20.94
CA ASP A 68 19.98 -55.16 -20.47
C ASP A 68 19.30 -55.67 -19.19
N GLN A 69 19.06 -56.98 -19.10
CA GLN A 69 18.42 -57.60 -17.93
C GLN A 69 19.25 -57.46 -16.65
N PHE A 70 20.58 -57.46 -16.77
CA PHE A 70 21.49 -57.32 -15.63
C PHE A 70 21.32 -55.96 -14.93
N PHE A 71 21.07 -54.89 -15.67
CA PHE A 71 20.86 -53.57 -15.08
C PHE A 71 19.38 -53.29 -14.78
N ALA A 72 18.47 -53.92 -15.52
CA ALA A 72 17.03 -53.77 -15.34
C ALA A 72 16.45 -54.43 -14.08
N GLN A 73 17.26 -55.16 -13.31
CA GLN A 73 16.88 -55.76 -12.03
C GLN A 73 16.84 -54.78 -10.84
N ASP A 74 17.29 -53.53 -11.03
CA ASP A 74 17.26 -52.50 -9.99
C ASP A 74 16.49 -51.25 -10.44
N LEU A 75 15.57 -50.81 -9.58
CA LEU A 75 14.72 -49.65 -9.80
C LEU A 75 15.52 -48.37 -10.08
N SER A 76 16.67 -48.17 -9.42
CA SER A 76 17.47 -46.96 -9.57
C SER A 76 17.99 -46.76 -10.99
N ILE A 77 18.23 -47.83 -11.75
CA ILE A 77 18.65 -47.72 -13.16
C ILE A 77 17.49 -47.28 -14.04
N VAL A 78 16.29 -47.85 -13.82
CA VAL A 78 15.10 -47.46 -14.59
C VAL A 78 14.73 -46.01 -14.29
N LEU A 79 14.82 -45.60 -13.02
CA LEU A 79 14.63 -44.21 -12.61
C LEU A 79 15.71 -43.28 -13.16
N ALA A 80 16.97 -43.74 -13.25
CA ALA A 80 18.06 -42.98 -13.86
C ALA A 80 17.73 -42.65 -15.33
N ASP A 81 17.27 -43.64 -16.11
CA ASP A 81 16.87 -43.48 -17.52
C ASP A 81 15.70 -42.48 -17.70
N ILE A 82 14.80 -42.39 -16.70
CA ILE A 82 13.72 -41.39 -16.68
C ILE A 82 14.27 -39.98 -16.40
N VAL A 83 15.16 -39.83 -15.43
CA VAL A 83 15.59 -38.49 -14.99
C VAL A 83 16.72 -37.91 -15.86
N SER A 84 17.45 -38.76 -16.58
CA SER A 84 18.52 -38.36 -17.51
C SER A 84 18.03 -37.96 -18.90
N ILE A 85 16.71 -37.89 -19.14
CA ILE A 85 16.18 -37.48 -20.44
C ILE A 85 16.59 -36.04 -20.72
N ASP A 86 17.21 -35.82 -21.88
CA ASP A 86 17.45 -34.48 -22.39
C ASP A 86 16.22 -33.97 -23.16
N VAL A 87 15.34 -33.26 -22.45
CA VAL A 87 14.12 -32.69 -23.01
C VAL A 87 14.43 -31.59 -24.03
N ASP A 88 15.51 -30.83 -23.83
CA ASP A 88 15.88 -29.72 -24.71
C ASP A 88 16.36 -30.26 -26.07
N THR A 89 17.18 -31.31 -26.05
CA THR A 89 17.59 -32.00 -27.27
C THR A 89 16.41 -32.69 -27.97
N ILE A 90 15.43 -33.21 -27.22
CA ILE A 90 14.21 -33.80 -27.81
C ILE A 90 13.36 -32.72 -28.52
N ASP A 91 13.19 -31.54 -27.91
CA ASP A 91 12.44 -30.42 -28.50
C ASP A 91 13.13 -29.87 -29.75
N ALA A 92 14.45 -29.64 -29.66
CA ALA A 92 15.25 -29.20 -30.80
C ALA A 92 15.18 -30.18 -31.99
N ASN A 93 15.24 -31.48 -31.73
CA ASN A 93 15.13 -32.50 -32.79
C ASN A 93 13.73 -32.54 -33.41
N PHE A 94 12.67 -32.37 -32.62
CA PHE A 94 11.31 -32.30 -33.15
C PHE A 94 11.14 -31.10 -34.10
N GLU A 95 11.57 -29.91 -33.67
CA GLU A 95 11.52 -28.70 -34.50
C GLU A 95 12.38 -28.84 -35.76
N TYR A 96 13.53 -29.52 -35.68
CA TYR A 96 14.34 -29.85 -36.86
C TYR A 96 13.56 -30.71 -37.87
N HIS A 97 12.91 -31.79 -37.43
CA HIS A 97 12.13 -32.66 -38.32
C HIS A 97 10.92 -31.93 -38.93
N VAL A 98 10.24 -31.11 -38.12
CA VAL A 98 9.14 -30.25 -38.56
C VAL A 98 9.58 -29.27 -39.64
N GLN A 99 10.71 -28.57 -39.43
CA GLN A 99 11.25 -27.64 -40.42
C GLN A 99 11.60 -28.36 -41.73
N ARG A 100 12.17 -29.56 -41.65
CA ARG A 100 12.48 -30.38 -42.83
C ARG A 100 11.25 -30.73 -43.66
N ILE A 101 10.13 -31.08 -43.04
CA ILE A 101 8.87 -31.34 -43.76
C ILE A 101 8.36 -30.06 -44.43
N GLN A 102 8.38 -28.94 -43.72
CA GLN A 102 7.91 -27.65 -44.24
C GLN A 102 8.78 -27.10 -45.37
N SER A 103 10.08 -27.39 -45.37
CA SER A 103 11.01 -27.00 -46.44
C SER A 103 11.06 -27.96 -47.63
N SER A 104 10.33 -29.09 -47.59
CA SER A 104 10.32 -30.10 -48.66
C SER A 104 9.15 -29.86 -49.63
N PHE A 105 9.47 -29.62 -50.90
CA PHE A 105 8.49 -29.32 -51.96
C PHE A 105 8.22 -30.50 -52.92
N GLU A 106 9.10 -31.51 -52.92
CA GLU A 106 8.98 -32.73 -53.73
C GLU A 106 8.32 -33.86 -52.92
N GLU A 107 7.52 -34.70 -53.58
CA GLU A 107 6.76 -35.77 -52.92
C GLU A 107 7.66 -36.79 -52.21
N GLU A 108 8.73 -37.25 -52.85
CA GLU A 108 9.67 -38.23 -52.30
C GLU A 108 10.44 -37.66 -51.08
N SER A 109 10.97 -36.44 -51.20
CA SER A 109 11.68 -35.78 -50.10
C SER A 109 10.76 -35.51 -48.89
N LYS A 110 9.51 -35.11 -49.14
CA LYS A 110 8.53 -34.84 -48.08
C LYS A 110 8.04 -36.12 -47.40
N PHE A 111 7.93 -37.22 -48.15
CA PHE A 111 7.67 -38.55 -47.62
C PHE A 111 8.76 -38.98 -46.64
N ILE A 112 10.04 -38.91 -47.03
CA ILE A 112 11.17 -39.31 -46.18
C ILE A 112 11.21 -38.46 -44.91
N ALA A 113 11.03 -37.14 -45.03
CA ALA A 113 11.01 -36.24 -43.89
C ALA A 113 9.84 -36.54 -42.92
N PHE A 114 8.67 -36.93 -43.46
CA PHE A 114 7.53 -37.35 -42.67
C PHE A 114 7.77 -38.68 -41.95
N GLU A 115 8.34 -39.68 -42.64
CA GLU A 115 8.70 -40.96 -42.05
C GLU A 115 9.69 -40.78 -40.88
N GLU A 116 10.73 -39.96 -41.05
CA GLU A 116 11.70 -39.69 -39.99
C GLU A 116 11.06 -39.00 -38.76
N LEU A 117 10.19 -38.00 -38.97
CA LEU A 117 9.44 -37.38 -37.88
C LEU A 117 8.59 -38.42 -37.15
N PHE A 118 7.94 -39.29 -37.92
CA PHE A 118 7.06 -40.32 -37.39
C PHE A 118 7.84 -41.33 -36.53
N VAL A 119 8.98 -41.82 -37.03
CA VAL A 119 9.90 -42.70 -36.29
C VAL A 119 10.38 -42.04 -35.01
N PHE A 120 10.75 -40.76 -35.09
CA PHE A 120 11.16 -39.99 -33.92
C PHE A 120 10.05 -39.91 -32.88
N LEU A 121 8.81 -39.59 -33.28
CA LEU A 121 7.66 -39.46 -32.38
C LEU A 121 7.31 -40.79 -31.71
N VAL A 122 7.28 -41.89 -32.49
CA VAL A 122 7.06 -43.24 -31.97
C VAL A 122 8.13 -43.63 -30.96
N LYS A 123 9.40 -43.30 -31.22
CA LYS A 123 10.50 -43.55 -30.29
C LYS A 123 10.28 -42.83 -28.95
N GLN A 124 9.85 -41.57 -28.97
CA GLN A 124 9.59 -40.83 -27.73
C GLN A 124 8.34 -41.37 -27.00
N ALA A 125 7.27 -41.67 -27.74
CA ALA A 125 6.03 -42.20 -27.19
C ALA A 125 6.20 -43.58 -26.52
N ARG A 126 7.16 -44.40 -27.00
CA ARG A 126 7.49 -45.72 -26.43
C ARG A 126 8.21 -45.68 -25.10
N ARG A 127 8.83 -44.56 -24.73
CA ARG A 127 9.67 -44.49 -23.53
C ARG A 127 8.89 -44.84 -22.26
N LEU A 128 7.73 -44.21 -22.06
CA LEU A 128 6.93 -44.42 -20.85
C LEU A 128 6.40 -45.86 -20.73
N PRO A 129 5.76 -46.45 -21.76
CA PRO A 129 5.41 -47.88 -21.73
C PRO A 129 6.60 -48.80 -21.46
N THR A 130 7.78 -48.48 -22.01
CA THR A 130 9.01 -49.25 -21.78
C THR A 130 9.47 -49.18 -20.32
N TRP A 131 9.49 -47.98 -19.73
CA TRP A 131 9.82 -47.82 -18.31
C TRP A 131 8.82 -48.54 -17.42
N TYR A 132 7.52 -48.43 -17.73
CA TYR A 132 6.48 -49.12 -16.99
C TYR A 132 6.69 -50.64 -17.03
N GLY A 133 6.93 -51.20 -18.22
CA GLY A 133 7.22 -52.63 -18.36
C GLY A 133 8.49 -53.07 -17.62
N LYS A 134 9.52 -52.23 -17.56
CA LYS A 134 10.74 -52.50 -16.77
C LYS A 134 10.44 -52.51 -15.27
N ILE A 135 9.69 -51.53 -14.76
CA ILE A 135 9.33 -51.47 -13.33
C ILE A 135 8.40 -52.63 -12.96
N LEU A 136 7.42 -52.96 -13.81
CA LEU A 136 6.48 -54.06 -13.57
C LEU A 136 7.21 -55.40 -13.41
N LYS A 137 8.26 -55.65 -14.21
CA LYS A 137 9.10 -56.85 -14.10
C LYS A 137 9.85 -56.98 -12.78
N LEU A 138 10.05 -55.88 -12.03
CA LEU A 138 10.67 -55.91 -10.70
C LEU A 138 9.76 -56.56 -9.65
N ASN A 139 8.44 -56.69 -9.92
CA ASN A 139 7.46 -57.31 -9.04
C ASN A 139 7.48 -56.73 -7.60
N GLY A 140 7.38 -55.41 -7.48
CA GLY A 140 7.36 -54.70 -6.19
C GLY A 140 6.17 -55.08 -5.31
N LEU A 141 6.42 -55.37 -4.04
CA LEU A 141 5.34 -55.61 -3.07
C LEU A 141 4.69 -54.28 -2.62
N PRO A 142 3.42 -54.27 -2.18
CA PRO A 142 2.78 -53.08 -1.63
C PRO A 142 3.62 -52.44 -0.51
N GLY A 143 3.92 -51.15 -0.67
CA GLY A 143 4.75 -50.38 0.26
C GLY A 143 6.24 -50.31 -0.10
N THR A 144 6.72 -51.05 -1.11
CA THR A 144 8.08 -50.87 -1.63
C THR A 144 8.16 -49.69 -2.60
N GLN A 145 9.37 -49.18 -2.84
CA GLN A 145 9.58 -48.06 -3.76
C GLN A 145 9.25 -48.43 -5.21
N GLU A 146 9.42 -49.69 -5.61
CA GLU A 146 9.03 -50.20 -6.93
C GLU A 146 7.53 -50.05 -7.14
N HIS A 147 6.73 -50.48 -6.16
CA HIS A 147 5.27 -50.39 -6.24
C HIS A 147 4.77 -48.93 -6.23
N VAL A 148 5.46 -48.04 -5.49
CA VAL A 148 5.13 -46.61 -5.51
C VAL A 148 5.44 -45.99 -6.88
N ALA A 149 6.62 -46.27 -7.44
CA ALA A 149 7.02 -45.78 -8.75
C ALA A 149 6.12 -46.33 -9.88
N GLU A 150 5.75 -47.62 -9.79
CA GLU A 150 4.82 -48.30 -10.69
C GLU A 150 3.46 -47.58 -10.72
N ASN A 151 2.84 -47.41 -9.54
CA ASN A 151 1.53 -46.76 -9.42
C ASN A 151 1.54 -45.31 -9.93
N GLU A 152 2.61 -44.56 -9.65
CA GLU A 152 2.72 -43.19 -10.15
C GLU A 152 2.90 -43.15 -11.66
N LEU A 153 3.68 -44.07 -12.24
CA LEU A 153 3.88 -44.13 -13.68
C LEU A 153 2.60 -44.61 -14.40
N TRP A 154 1.84 -45.53 -13.79
CA TRP A 154 0.51 -45.93 -14.25
C TRP A 154 -0.45 -44.74 -14.28
N LYS A 155 -0.51 -43.93 -13.22
CA LYS A 155 -1.37 -42.72 -13.21
C LYS A 155 -0.99 -41.76 -14.33
N VAL A 156 0.30 -41.53 -14.57
CA VAL A 156 0.77 -40.66 -15.66
C VAL A 156 0.36 -41.23 -17.02
N TYR A 157 0.53 -42.54 -17.21
CA TYR A 157 0.09 -43.22 -18.41
C TYR A 157 -1.43 -43.08 -18.62
N ASP A 158 -2.21 -43.49 -17.63
CA ASP A 158 -3.66 -43.60 -17.68
C ASP A 158 -4.34 -42.24 -17.91
N GLN A 159 -3.91 -41.22 -17.16
CA GLN A 159 -4.58 -39.92 -17.16
C GLN A 159 -4.10 -38.97 -18.25
N LYS A 160 -2.88 -39.17 -18.79
CA LYS A 160 -2.24 -38.16 -19.66
C LYS A 160 -1.71 -38.67 -20.99
N LEU A 161 -1.44 -39.97 -21.14
CA LEU A 161 -0.77 -40.51 -22.33
C LEU A 161 -1.63 -41.52 -23.11
N ARG A 162 -2.53 -42.24 -22.43
CA ARG A 162 -3.38 -43.31 -23.01
C ARG A 162 -4.05 -42.88 -24.31
N ASP A 163 -4.83 -41.81 -24.30
CA ASP A 163 -5.60 -41.34 -25.46
C ASP A 163 -4.68 -40.89 -26.60
N THR A 164 -3.56 -40.26 -26.28
CA THR A 164 -2.56 -39.83 -27.26
C THR A 164 -1.87 -41.01 -27.94
N LEU A 165 -1.63 -42.13 -27.24
CA LEU A 165 -1.10 -43.34 -27.87
C LEU A 165 -2.12 -44.02 -28.78
N ILE A 166 -3.41 -43.97 -28.43
CA ILE A 166 -4.49 -44.43 -29.31
C ILE A 166 -4.47 -43.62 -30.60
N GLN A 167 -4.46 -42.28 -30.51
CA GLN A 167 -4.38 -41.38 -31.67
C GLN A 167 -3.13 -41.62 -32.53
N LEU A 168 -1.96 -41.83 -31.89
CA LEU A 168 -0.72 -42.12 -32.61
C LEU A 168 -0.76 -43.47 -33.33
N ASN A 169 -1.31 -44.51 -32.70
CA ASN A 169 -1.51 -45.83 -33.31
C ASN A 169 -2.54 -45.78 -34.45
N GLU A 170 -3.61 -44.98 -34.33
CA GLU A 170 -4.55 -44.73 -35.43
C GLU A 170 -3.89 -44.02 -36.62
N CYS A 171 -3.07 -43.01 -36.33
CA CYS A 171 -2.31 -42.31 -37.36
C CYS A 171 -1.39 -43.30 -38.12
N MET A 172 -0.76 -44.26 -37.42
CA MET A 172 0.02 -45.33 -38.07
C MET A 172 -0.82 -46.18 -39.02
N VAL A 173 -1.99 -46.62 -38.57
CA VAL A 173 -2.87 -47.47 -39.38
C VAL A 173 -3.28 -46.73 -40.65
N GLN A 174 -3.73 -45.49 -40.53
CA GLN A 174 -4.11 -44.67 -41.68
C GLN A 174 -2.92 -44.35 -42.60
N ALA A 175 -1.74 -44.07 -42.03
CA ALA A 175 -0.54 -43.80 -42.82
C ALA A 175 -0.13 -45.04 -43.65
N LYS A 176 -0.30 -46.25 -43.10
CA LYS A 176 -0.07 -47.51 -43.81
C LYS A 176 -1.07 -47.73 -44.95
N GLU A 177 -2.35 -47.44 -44.71
CA GLU A 177 -3.41 -47.55 -45.74
C GLU A 177 -3.16 -46.61 -46.92
N VAL A 178 -2.62 -45.42 -46.66
CA VAL A 178 -2.27 -44.42 -47.68
C VAL A 178 -0.88 -44.67 -48.30
N GLY A 179 -0.15 -45.68 -47.84
CA GLY A 179 1.17 -46.05 -48.35
C GLY A 179 2.30 -45.11 -47.92
N LEU A 180 2.08 -44.30 -46.87
CA LEU A 180 3.05 -43.34 -46.32
C LEU A 180 4.10 -43.95 -45.37
N LEU A 181 3.85 -45.15 -44.84
CA LEU A 181 4.76 -45.84 -43.93
C LEU A 181 4.92 -47.32 -44.32
N THR A 182 6.15 -47.80 -44.43
CA THR A 182 6.46 -49.23 -44.58
C THR A 182 6.62 -49.89 -43.21
N GLN A 183 5.82 -50.94 -42.94
CA GLN A 183 5.81 -51.80 -41.73
C GLN A 183 6.57 -51.27 -40.49
N TYR A 184 5.87 -50.53 -39.63
CA TYR A 184 6.36 -50.20 -38.29
C TYR A 184 5.59 -50.99 -37.21
N PRO A 185 6.27 -51.46 -36.15
CA PRO A 185 5.58 -52.08 -35.02
C PRO A 185 4.72 -51.02 -34.31
N ASN A 186 3.56 -51.42 -33.77
CA ASN A 186 2.70 -50.53 -32.99
C ASN A 186 3.41 -50.03 -31.71
N VAL A 187 2.98 -48.91 -31.14
CA VAL A 187 3.39 -48.54 -29.78
C VAL A 187 2.65 -49.46 -28.81
N PRO A 188 3.36 -50.27 -28.00
CA PRO A 188 2.72 -51.21 -27.09
C PRO A 188 1.95 -50.45 -26.00
N PHE A 189 0.75 -50.94 -25.69
CA PHE A 189 0.01 -50.49 -24.52
C PHE A 189 0.45 -51.34 -23.31
N PRO A 190 0.71 -50.71 -22.15
CA PRO A 190 0.91 -51.38 -20.86
C PRO A 190 -0.19 -52.36 -20.43
N ASP A 191 -1.40 -52.22 -20.98
CA ASP A 191 -2.54 -53.09 -20.73
C ASP A 191 -2.98 -53.73 -22.06
N GLU A 192 -3.03 -55.06 -22.12
CA GLU A 192 -3.41 -55.81 -23.32
C GLU A 192 -4.91 -55.69 -23.67
N THR A 193 -5.73 -55.12 -22.77
CA THR A 193 -7.21 -55.20 -22.87
C THR A 193 -7.91 -54.06 -23.63
N LEU A 194 -7.22 -53.13 -24.29
CA LEU A 194 -7.90 -52.00 -24.96
C LEU A 194 -7.99 -52.13 -26.47
N GLY A 195 -9.17 -52.58 -26.87
CA GLY A 195 -9.72 -52.43 -28.22
C GLY A 195 -10.71 -51.26 -28.31
N VAL A 196 -10.72 -50.68 -29.52
CA VAL A 196 -11.77 -49.86 -30.14
C VAL A 196 -11.90 -48.40 -29.68
N ILE A 197 -11.84 -47.57 -30.71
CA ILE A 197 -11.81 -46.11 -30.80
C ILE A 197 -13.21 -45.53 -30.50
N ASN A 198 -13.25 -44.40 -29.81
CA ASN A 198 -14.37 -43.46 -29.92
C ASN A 198 -13.86 -42.20 -30.67
N GLU A 199 -14.51 -41.93 -31.82
CA GLU A 199 -14.30 -40.84 -32.79
C GLU A 199 -13.23 -41.06 -33.89
N GLU A 200 -13.67 -41.20 -35.15
CA GLU A 200 -12.80 -41.30 -36.34
C GLU A 200 -12.02 -39.99 -36.60
N ILE A 201 -10.83 -39.83 -36.02
CA ILE A 201 -9.91 -38.75 -36.41
C ILE A 201 -9.27 -39.13 -37.75
N LYS A 202 -9.75 -38.54 -38.85
CA LYS A 202 -9.08 -38.67 -40.16
C LYS A 202 -7.85 -37.77 -40.23
N PHE A 203 -6.65 -38.34 -40.12
CA PHE A 203 -5.36 -37.60 -40.16
C PHE A 203 -4.99 -37.15 -41.57
N PHE A 204 -5.20 -38.02 -42.57
CA PHE A 204 -4.80 -37.79 -43.96
C PHE A 204 -5.99 -37.30 -44.80
N ARG A 205 -6.29 -36.00 -44.73
CA ARG A 205 -7.36 -35.36 -45.53
C ARG A 205 -6.73 -34.54 -46.66
N GLY A 206 -7.12 -34.74 -47.91
CA GLY A 206 -6.57 -33.92 -49.00
C GLY A 206 -6.67 -34.57 -50.38
N LYS A 207 -6.49 -33.76 -51.44
CA LYS A 207 -6.56 -34.22 -52.84
C LYS A 207 -5.25 -34.84 -53.34
N ASN A 208 -4.12 -34.44 -52.76
CA ASN A 208 -2.78 -34.96 -53.08
C ASN A 208 -1.99 -35.28 -51.80
N ILE A 209 -0.97 -36.11 -51.93
CA ILE A 209 -0.17 -36.63 -50.81
C ILE A 209 0.52 -35.50 -50.01
N LEU A 210 0.97 -34.44 -50.69
CA LEU A 210 1.59 -33.27 -50.07
C LEU A 210 0.64 -32.56 -49.09
N SER A 211 -0.60 -32.32 -49.52
CA SER A 211 -1.63 -31.68 -48.68
C SER A 211 -2.10 -32.58 -47.52
N GLN A 212 -2.04 -33.90 -47.70
CA GLN A 212 -2.34 -34.86 -46.63
C GLN A 212 -1.27 -34.83 -45.55
N ILE A 213 0.02 -34.80 -45.92
CA ILE A 213 1.15 -34.68 -44.99
C ILE A 213 1.10 -33.37 -44.21
N ASP A 214 0.86 -32.23 -44.88
CA ASP A 214 0.81 -30.92 -44.20
C ASP A 214 -0.30 -30.83 -43.15
N ARG A 215 -1.43 -31.49 -43.40
CA ARG A 215 -2.55 -31.54 -42.45
C ARG A 215 -2.31 -32.54 -41.33
N ALA A 216 -1.75 -33.70 -41.63
CA ALA A 216 -1.34 -34.67 -40.62
C ALA A 216 -0.29 -34.06 -39.66
N LEU A 217 0.60 -33.19 -40.15
CA LEU A 217 1.60 -32.49 -39.33
C LEU A 217 0.98 -31.64 -38.21
N VAL A 218 -0.20 -31.05 -38.44
CA VAL A 218 -0.89 -30.25 -37.41
C VAL A 218 -1.30 -31.14 -36.24
N GLU A 219 -1.90 -32.30 -36.53
CA GLU A 219 -2.30 -33.27 -35.52
C GLU A 219 -1.08 -33.92 -34.84
N LEU A 220 -0.02 -34.23 -35.60
CA LEU A 220 1.22 -34.78 -35.04
C LEU A 220 1.93 -33.79 -34.10
N ARG A 221 1.86 -32.48 -34.36
CA ARG A 221 2.33 -31.45 -33.40
C ARG A 221 1.54 -31.47 -32.11
N SER A 222 0.21 -31.63 -32.19
CA SER A 222 -0.65 -31.76 -31.01
C SER A 222 -0.29 -33.01 -30.19
N ILE A 223 -0.15 -34.16 -30.86
CA ILE A 223 0.29 -35.42 -30.25
C ILE A 223 1.67 -35.25 -29.60
N TYR A 224 2.63 -34.65 -30.30
CA TYR A 224 3.97 -34.39 -29.78
C TYR A 224 3.95 -33.53 -28.53
N GLN A 225 3.16 -32.44 -28.51
CA GLN A 225 3.09 -31.56 -27.34
C GLN A 225 2.64 -32.31 -26.09
N VAL A 226 1.68 -33.24 -26.22
CA VAL A 226 1.25 -34.08 -25.11
C VAL A 226 2.36 -35.03 -24.68
N VAL A 227 3.00 -35.74 -25.63
CA VAL A 227 4.13 -36.65 -25.35
C VAL A 227 5.29 -35.90 -24.66
N PHE A 228 5.67 -34.73 -25.17
CA PHE A 228 6.72 -33.89 -24.61
C PHE A 228 6.39 -33.44 -23.18
N ASN A 229 5.19 -32.92 -22.96
CA ASN A 229 4.73 -32.50 -21.64
C ASN A 229 4.72 -33.66 -20.64
N VAL A 230 4.31 -34.86 -21.08
CA VAL A 230 4.36 -36.07 -20.27
C VAL A 230 5.80 -36.45 -19.93
N LEU A 231 6.73 -36.42 -20.89
CA LEU A 231 8.14 -36.72 -20.64
C LEU A 231 8.79 -35.71 -19.68
N ALA A 232 8.56 -34.41 -19.89
CA ALA A 232 9.08 -33.36 -19.02
C ALA A 232 8.50 -33.46 -17.60
N TYR A 233 7.19 -33.72 -17.48
CA TYR A 233 6.54 -33.97 -16.20
C TYR A 233 7.11 -35.20 -15.50
N THR A 234 7.27 -36.31 -16.24
CA THR A 234 7.79 -37.57 -15.70
C THR A 234 9.23 -37.39 -15.21
N LYS A 235 10.11 -36.77 -16.01
CA LYS A 235 11.48 -36.41 -15.60
C LYS A 235 11.51 -35.64 -14.28
N SER A 236 10.74 -34.55 -14.19
CA SER A 236 10.69 -33.69 -13.00
C SER A 236 10.12 -34.42 -11.78
N ARG A 237 8.99 -35.10 -11.95
CA ARG A 237 8.28 -35.81 -10.87
C ARG A 237 9.09 -36.98 -10.33
N PHE A 238 9.78 -37.72 -11.19
CA PHE A 238 10.51 -38.93 -10.82
C PHE A 238 11.93 -38.67 -10.30
N HIS A 239 12.43 -37.43 -10.38
CA HIS A 239 13.68 -37.04 -9.73
C HIS A 239 13.67 -37.35 -8.23
N LYS A 240 12.55 -37.10 -7.54
CA LYS A 240 12.40 -37.44 -6.11
C LYS A 240 12.49 -38.96 -5.87
N TYR A 241 11.83 -39.77 -6.71
CA TYR A 241 11.86 -41.23 -6.55
C TYR A 241 13.26 -41.79 -6.83
N PHE A 242 14.00 -41.20 -7.79
CA PHE A 242 15.39 -41.54 -8.05
C PHE A 242 16.27 -41.29 -6.82
N GLU A 243 16.20 -40.11 -6.21
CA GLU A 243 16.98 -39.80 -5.00
C GLU A 243 16.64 -40.74 -3.83
N LEU A 244 15.34 -40.99 -3.58
CA LEU A 244 14.90 -41.94 -2.55
C LEU A 244 15.38 -43.37 -2.82
N SER A 245 15.51 -43.75 -4.10
CA SER A 245 16.06 -45.05 -4.47
C SER A 245 17.54 -45.19 -4.16
N LEU A 246 18.27 -44.09 -3.99
CA LEU A 246 19.69 -44.12 -3.67
C LEU A 246 20.00 -43.92 -2.18
N SER A 247 19.08 -43.34 -1.42
CA SER A 247 19.24 -43.04 0.01
C SER A 247 18.51 -44.03 0.92
N ASP A 248 17.28 -44.39 0.57
CA ASP A 248 16.34 -45.05 1.50
C ASP A 248 16.07 -46.51 1.13
N LYS A 249 16.37 -46.91 -0.11
CA LYS A 249 16.22 -48.30 -0.57
C LYS A 249 17.30 -49.19 0.04
N GLN A 250 16.87 -50.19 0.81
CA GLN A 250 17.78 -51.12 1.51
C GLN A 250 17.93 -52.49 0.82
N ASN A 251 17.27 -52.70 -0.32
CA ASN A 251 17.17 -53.99 -1.00
C ASN A 251 17.71 -53.95 -2.45
N HIS A 252 18.80 -53.21 -2.69
CA HIS A 252 19.53 -53.31 -3.96
C HIS A 252 20.16 -54.71 -4.09
N PRO A 253 20.12 -55.33 -5.28
CA PRO A 253 20.95 -56.51 -5.56
C PRO A 253 22.44 -56.22 -5.27
N PRO A 254 23.22 -57.14 -4.67
CA PRO A 254 24.58 -56.85 -4.22
C PRO A 254 25.54 -56.32 -5.30
N ASP A 255 25.42 -56.86 -6.50
CA ASP A 255 26.11 -56.46 -7.72
C ASP A 255 25.73 -55.04 -8.16
N MET A 256 24.45 -54.69 -8.09
CA MET A 256 23.95 -53.33 -8.39
C MET A 256 24.37 -52.32 -7.32
N ALA A 257 24.33 -52.71 -6.05
CA ALA A 257 24.82 -51.88 -4.95
C ALA A 257 26.30 -51.55 -5.14
N LEU A 258 27.13 -52.54 -5.50
CA LEU A 258 28.55 -52.33 -5.79
C LEU A 258 28.76 -51.36 -6.96
N PHE A 259 27.98 -51.49 -8.04
CA PHE A 259 28.05 -50.58 -9.18
C PHE A 259 27.65 -49.15 -8.82
N ILE A 260 26.56 -48.95 -8.06
CA ILE A 260 26.13 -47.64 -7.57
C ILE A 260 27.22 -47.01 -6.68
N VAL A 261 27.84 -47.79 -5.79
CA VAL A 261 28.93 -47.33 -4.94
C VAL A 261 30.16 -46.94 -5.77
N PHE A 262 30.52 -47.74 -6.78
CA PHE A 262 31.59 -47.38 -7.71
C PHE A 262 31.32 -46.03 -8.39
N MET A 263 30.09 -45.80 -8.87
CA MET A 263 29.72 -44.52 -9.48
C MET A 263 29.70 -43.36 -8.49
N LYS A 264 29.35 -43.61 -7.22
CA LYS A 264 29.47 -42.60 -6.14
C LYS A 264 30.95 -42.25 -5.90
N LEU A 265 31.85 -43.22 -5.86
CA LEU A 265 33.29 -43.00 -5.67
C LEU A 265 33.94 -42.33 -6.89
N TYR A 266 33.49 -42.65 -8.11
CA TYR A 266 33.97 -42.05 -9.35
C TYR A 266 33.81 -40.52 -9.36
N LYS A 267 32.86 -39.96 -8.60
CA LYS A 267 32.70 -38.50 -8.43
C LYS A 267 33.97 -37.81 -7.93
N HIS A 268 34.84 -38.48 -7.18
CA HIS A 268 36.12 -37.90 -6.77
C HIS A 268 37.07 -37.70 -7.95
N ALA A 269 37.15 -38.67 -8.86
CA ALA A 269 37.94 -38.55 -10.09
C ALA A 269 37.33 -37.51 -11.03
N GLN A 270 36.00 -37.47 -11.14
CA GLN A 270 35.28 -36.45 -11.91
C GLN A 270 35.56 -35.04 -11.36
N ALA A 271 35.59 -34.87 -10.03
CA ALA A 271 35.91 -33.59 -9.39
C ALA A 271 37.35 -33.13 -9.67
N ASP A 272 38.33 -34.03 -9.60
CA ASP A 272 39.72 -33.70 -9.98
C ASP A 272 39.81 -33.33 -11.47
N LEU A 273 39.17 -34.08 -12.36
CA LEU A 273 39.12 -33.77 -13.77
C LEU A 273 38.50 -32.38 -14.02
N ASN A 274 37.39 -32.07 -13.35
CA ASN A 274 36.72 -30.78 -13.46
C ASN A 274 37.49 -29.61 -12.80
N SER A 275 38.48 -29.87 -11.95
CA SER A 275 39.36 -28.84 -11.40
C SER A 275 40.41 -28.33 -12.41
N LEU A 276 40.54 -28.99 -13.56
CA LEU A 276 41.53 -28.64 -14.60
C LEU A 276 41.39 -27.19 -15.08
N THR A 277 40.16 -26.70 -15.25
CA THR A 277 39.89 -25.33 -15.71
C THR A 277 40.40 -24.29 -14.72
N LEU A 278 40.15 -24.48 -13.42
CA LEU A 278 40.67 -23.62 -12.36
C LEU A 278 42.19 -23.67 -12.32
N ARG A 279 42.78 -24.87 -12.28
CA ARG A 279 44.25 -25.04 -12.26
C ARG A 279 44.93 -24.37 -13.45
N HIS A 280 44.34 -24.48 -14.64
CA HIS A 280 44.85 -23.82 -15.84
C HIS A 280 44.77 -22.29 -15.74
N LEU A 281 43.66 -21.74 -15.24
CA LEU A 281 43.51 -20.29 -15.03
C LEU A 281 44.50 -19.79 -13.98
N GLU A 282 44.65 -20.49 -12.85
CA GLU A 282 45.62 -20.16 -11.81
C GLU A 282 47.05 -20.19 -12.36
N TYR A 283 47.42 -21.22 -13.12
CA TYR A 283 48.72 -21.29 -13.78
C TYR A 283 48.94 -20.11 -14.74
N TYR A 284 47.96 -19.80 -15.58
CA TYR A 284 48.08 -18.69 -16.53
C TYR A 284 48.22 -17.33 -15.82
N TYR A 285 47.36 -17.02 -14.86
CA TYR A 285 47.39 -15.72 -14.18
C TYR A 285 48.58 -15.58 -13.20
N ARG A 286 48.90 -16.62 -12.43
CA ARG A 286 49.95 -16.56 -11.41
C ARG A 286 51.33 -16.88 -11.95
N GLU A 287 51.47 -17.87 -12.83
CA GLU A 287 52.80 -18.30 -13.32
C GLU A 287 53.22 -17.61 -14.61
N ILE A 288 52.30 -17.43 -15.57
CA ILE A 288 52.63 -16.77 -16.85
C ILE A 288 52.54 -15.26 -16.73
N LEU A 289 51.43 -14.73 -16.21
CA LEU A 289 51.20 -13.29 -16.08
C LEU A 289 51.76 -12.67 -14.80
N LYS A 290 52.22 -13.48 -13.84
CA LYS A 290 52.79 -13.04 -12.56
C LYS A 290 51.88 -12.05 -11.81
N GLN A 291 50.57 -12.32 -11.82
CA GLN A 291 49.60 -11.55 -11.03
C GLN A 291 49.52 -12.07 -9.61
N ASP A 292 49.46 -11.14 -8.66
CA ASP A 292 49.24 -11.42 -7.25
C ASP A 292 47.82 -11.07 -6.82
N PHE A 293 47.33 -11.78 -5.80
CA PHE A 293 46.09 -11.40 -5.13
C PHE A 293 46.25 -10.02 -4.50
N ARG A 294 45.20 -9.21 -4.56
CA ARG A 294 45.16 -7.96 -3.80
C ARG A 294 45.25 -8.28 -2.30
N PRO A 295 45.94 -7.45 -1.50
CA PRO A 295 45.93 -7.62 -0.06
C PRO A 295 44.49 -7.48 0.47
N ALA A 296 44.24 -8.12 1.61
CA ALA A 296 42.98 -7.95 2.32
C ALA A 296 42.81 -6.47 2.73
N ILE A 297 41.59 -5.96 2.58
CA ILE A 297 41.20 -4.65 3.08
C ILE A 297 40.53 -4.89 4.43
N SER A 298 40.97 -4.19 5.46
CA SER A 298 40.36 -4.29 6.79
C SER A 298 38.91 -3.80 6.75
N ASP A 299 38.03 -4.52 7.42
CA ASP A 299 36.63 -4.12 7.58
C ASP A 299 36.52 -2.87 8.46
N ALA A 300 35.41 -2.14 8.30
CA ALA A 300 35.08 -0.96 9.10
C ALA A 300 33.65 -1.07 9.63
N VAL A 301 33.44 -0.65 10.87
CA VAL A 301 32.14 -0.68 11.55
C VAL A 301 31.90 0.61 12.32
N HIS A 302 30.63 0.99 12.47
CA HIS A 302 30.23 2.06 13.39
C HIS A 302 29.93 1.47 14.77
N VAL A 303 30.44 2.11 15.83
CA VAL A 303 30.26 1.68 17.21
C VAL A 303 29.57 2.80 17.99
N CYS A 304 28.51 2.47 18.72
CA CYS A 304 27.85 3.38 19.65
C CYS A 304 28.39 3.13 21.07
N PHE A 305 28.64 4.19 21.83
CA PHE A 305 29.16 4.12 23.19
C PHE A 305 28.17 4.74 24.17
N ASP A 306 27.68 3.95 25.11
CA ASP A 306 26.85 4.45 26.20
C ASP A 306 27.71 4.76 27.43
N LEU A 307 27.56 5.95 27.99
CA LEU A 307 28.22 6.32 29.24
C LEU A 307 27.49 5.71 30.44
N VAL A 308 28.26 5.28 31.44
CA VAL A 308 27.71 4.96 32.76
C VAL A 308 27.05 6.20 33.37
N ARG A 309 25.95 6.02 34.12
CA ARG A 309 25.13 7.12 34.65
C ARG A 309 25.90 8.15 35.50
N THR A 310 27.03 7.75 36.09
CA THR A 310 27.89 8.63 36.91
C THR A 310 28.82 9.53 36.09
N ALA A 311 29.12 9.16 34.84
CA ALA A 311 30.02 9.90 33.96
C ALA A 311 29.22 10.86 33.08
N ARG A 312 29.50 12.17 33.20
CA ARG A 312 28.84 13.21 32.38
C ARG A 312 29.47 13.35 30.99
N GLN A 313 30.78 13.16 30.91
CA GLN A 313 31.55 13.29 29.68
C GLN A 313 32.76 12.34 29.73
N CYS A 314 33.16 11.80 28.58
CA CYS A 314 34.37 11.01 28.41
C CYS A 314 35.01 11.31 27.06
N ARG A 315 36.33 11.46 27.01
CA ARG A 315 37.07 11.55 25.75
C ARG A 315 37.58 10.16 25.37
N LEU A 316 37.24 9.72 24.17
CA LEU A 316 37.71 8.48 23.56
C LEU A 316 38.73 8.81 22.47
N PRO A 317 40.03 8.57 22.68
CA PRO A 317 41.07 8.87 21.68
C PRO A 317 40.95 7.98 20.44
N ALA A 318 41.45 8.47 19.30
CA ALA A 318 41.75 7.66 18.13
C ALA A 318 42.78 6.56 18.49
N GLY A 319 42.65 5.39 17.86
CA GLY A 319 43.48 4.21 18.11
C GLY A 319 43.07 3.40 19.35
N THR A 320 41.93 3.71 19.99
CA THR A 320 41.42 2.90 21.10
C THR A 320 41.01 1.52 20.60
N HIS A 321 41.55 0.47 21.22
CA HIS A 321 41.28 -0.93 20.85
C HIS A 321 39.90 -1.39 21.36
N LEU A 322 39.13 -1.99 20.48
CA LEU A 322 37.79 -2.51 20.73
C LEU A 322 37.76 -4.01 20.39
N PHE A 323 37.49 -4.84 21.38
CA PHE A 323 37.35 -6.29 21.19
C PHE A 323 36.01 -6.63 20.53
N ALA A 324 36.04 -7.38 19.44
CA ALA A 324 34.86 -7.75 18.65
C ALA A 324 34.61 -9.28 18.62
N GLY A 325 35.13 -10.02 19.59
CA GLY A 325 34.95 -11.46 19.69
C GLY A 325 36.11 -12.25 19.09
N ARG A 326 35.83 -13.49 18.69
CA ARG A 326 36.81 -14.42 18.11
C ARG A 326 36.28 -14.98 16.80
N ASP A 327 37.18 -15.27 15.87
CA ASP A 327 36.84 -15.96 14.62
C ASP A 327 36.60 -17.47 14.83
N GLU A 328 36.21 -18.17 13.77
CA GLU A 328 35.94 -19.63 13.78
C GLU A 328 37.17 -20.46 14.21
N GLU A 329 38.37 -19.89 14.09
CA GLU A 329 39.66 -20.51 14.44
C GLU A 329 40.11 -20.11 15.87
N GLY A 330 39.31 -19.31 16.58
CA GLY A 330 39.54 -18.89 17.97
C GLY A 330 40.47 -17.68 18.14
N ARG A 331 40.85 -16.98 17.07
CA ARG A 331 41.70 -15.78 17.12
C ARG A 331 40.86 -14.55 17.45
N GLU A 332 41.42 -13.65 18.25
CA GLU A 332 40.71 -12.43 18.68
C GLU A 332 40.65 -11.38 17.58
N ILE A 333 39.47 -10.78 17.41
CA ILE A 333 39.22 -9.70 16.46
C ILE A 333 39.23 -8.39 17.24
N HIS A 334 40.08 -7.46 16.81
CA HIS A 334 40.21 -6.13 17.41
C HIS A 334 39.99 -5.05 16.36
N TYR A 335 39.14 -4.07 16.67
CA TYR A 335 38.99 -2.83 15.93
C TYR A 335 39.72 -1.70 16.63
N THR A 336 40.02 -0.63 15.90
CA THR A 336 40.59 0.60 16.45
C THR A 336 39.73 1.78 16.04
N THR A 337 39.46 2.69 16.98
CA THR A 337 38.79 3.96 16.65
C THR A 337 39.63 4.78 15.67
N THR A 338 38.98 5.40 14.69
CA THR A 338 39.68 6.16 13.63
C THR A 338 39.88 7.63 14.00
N GLU A 339 39.08 8.16 14.93
CA GLU A 339 39.08 9.56 15.34
C GLU A 339 38.86 9.70 16.85
N ASP A 340 39.22 10.87 17.38
CA ASP A 340 38.90 11.26 18.75
C ASP A 340 37.40 11.59 18.85
N ALA A 341 36.70 11.03 19.85
CA ALA A 341 35.29 11.31 20.11
C ALA A 341 35.09 11.86 21.53
N GLU A 342 34.28 12.92 21.67
CA GLU A 342 33.78 13.39 22.97
C GLU A 342 32.38 12.84 23.23
N LEU A 343 32.30 11.86 24.12
CA LEU A 343 31.05 11.22 24.51
C LEU A 343 30.41 11.98 25.67
N ASN A 344 29.09 12.13 25.63
CA ASN A 344 28.28 12.74 26.69
C ASN A 344 26.95 11.98 26.84
N GLN A 345 26.09 12.39 27.78
CA GLN A 345 24.81 11.73 28.07
C GLN A 345 23.66 12.18 27.15
N THR A 346 23.95 12.61 25.92
CA THR A 346 22.91 13.07 24.98
C THR A 346 22.30 11.88 24.26
N ASP A 347 20.99 11.73 24.39
CA ASP A 347 20.22 10.69 23.71
C ASP A 347 19.25 11.30 22.69
N ILE A 348 18.92 10.53 21.65
CA ILE A 348 17.84 10.88 20.72
C ILE A 348 16.51 10.69 21.46
N ALA A 349 15.89 11.79 21.88
CA ALA A 349 14.66 11.76 22.66
C ALA A 349 13.42 11.33 21.86
N ALA A 350 13.37 11.66 20.56
CA ALA A 350 12.29 11.26 19.66
C ALA A 350 12.71 11.38 18.19
N LEU A 351 12.21 10.47 17.35
CA LEU A 351 12.30 10.54 15.90
C LEU A 351 10.90 10.72 15.32
N LYS A 352 10.69 11.80 14.55
CA LYS A 352 9.40 12.17 13.97
C LYS A 352 9.56 12.48 12.50
N SER A 353 8.56 12.12 11.69
CA SER A 353 8.54 12.39 10.26
C SER A 353 7.23 13.03 9.83
N VAL A 354 7.31 13.93 8.84
CA VAL A 354 6.16 14.53 8.16
C VAL A 354 6.35 14.35 6.66
N PHE A 355 5.30 13.91 5.99
CA PHE A 355 5.29 13.63 4.56
C PHE A 355 4.18 14.41 3.86
N ILE A 356 4.51 15.01 2.71
CA ILE A 356 3.59 15.81 1.89
C ILE A 356 3.28 15.01 0.62
N SER A 357 2.04 14.57 0.50
CA SER A 357 1.55 13.79 -0.65
C SER A 357 1.14 14.72 -1.79
N ARG A 358 1.48 14.34 -3.03
CA ARG A 358 1.15 15.10 -4.25
C ARG A 358 0.70 14.16 -5.38
N VAL A 359 -0.13 13.17 -5.06
CA VAL A 359 -0.49 12.10 -6.01
C VAL A 359 -1.44 12.59 -7.08
N LEU A 360 -1.02 12.46 -8.34
CA LEU A 360 -1.83 12.69 -9.53
C LEU A 360 -2.46 11.36 -9.98
N GLU A 361 -3.57 10.93 -9.37
CA GLU A 361 -4.34 9.80 -9.93
C GLU A 361 -5.67 10.31 -10.49
N GLY A 362 -5.85 10.12 -11.81
CA GLY A 362 -7.12 10.33 -12.50
C GLY A 362 -7.54 11.78 -12.76
N GLN A 363 -6.79 12.79 -12.29
CA GLN A 363 -7.16 14.19 -12.47
C GLN A 363 -6.14 14.97 -13.32
N THR A 364 -6.63 15.63 -14.37
CA THR A 364 -5.88 16.46 -15.33
C THR A 364 -5.67 17.88 -14.80
N TRP A 365 -5.15 18.03 -13.57
CA TRP A 365 -4.81 19.37 -13.08
C TRP A 365 -3.49 19.81 -13.69
N THR A 366 -3.44 21.07 -14.13
CA THR A 366 -2.22 21.69 -14.66
C THR A 366 -1.13 21.82 -13.57
N TYR A 367 -1.53 21.78 -12.29
CA TYR A 367 -0.67 22.01 -11.12
C TYR A 367 -0.47 20.75 -10.26
N LYS A 368 0.70 20.63 -9.63
CA LYS A 368 1.01 19.57 -8.65
C LYS A 368 0.35 19.89 -7.31
N LEU A 369 -0.92 19.56 -7.19
CA LEU A 369 -1.70 19.76 -5.96
C LEU A 369 -1.13 18.94 -4.79
N VAL A 370 -1.24 19.48 -3.58
CA VAL A 370 -1.00 18.73 -2.35
C VAL A 370 -2.26 17.95 -2.04
N THR A 371 -2.17 16.63 -2.00
CA THR A 371 -3.31 15.72 -1.78
C THR A 371 -3.47 15.30 -0.33
N GLY A 372 -2.47 15.55 0.51
CA GLY A 372 -2.56 15.33 1.96
C GLY A 372 -1.23 15.51 2.67
N PHE A 373 -1.30 15.65 3.99
CA PHE A 373 -0.15 15.58 4.87
C PHE A 373 -0.27 14.38 5.80
N TYR A 374 0.85 13.74 6.04
CA TYR A 374 0.95 12.59 6.91
C TYR A 374 2.07 12.79 7.91
N SER A 375 1.89 12.28 9.12
CA SER A 375 2.89 12.35 10.19
C SER A 375 3.08 11.00 10.85
N ALA A 376 4.30 10.77 11.33
CA ALA A 376 4.68 9.64 12.17
C ALA A 376 5.33 10.22 13.44
N PRO A 377 4.59 10.29 14.57
CA PRO A 377 5.14 10.70 15.86
C PRO A 377 6.24 9.78 16.41
N VAL A 378 6.31 8.54 15.93
CA VAL A 378 7.39 7.59 16.17
C VAL A 378 7.81 7.05 14.80
N ALA A 379 8.77 7.70 14.16
CA ALA A 379 9.13 7.42 12.77
C ALA A 379 9.71 6.00 12.57
N ASP A 380 10.47 5.52 13.56
CA ASP A 380 11.09 4.20 13.62
C ASP A 380 10.11 3.11 14.07
N SER A 381 8.91 3.11 13.51
CA SER A 381 7.87 2.13 13.82
C SER A 381 7.08 1.71 12.60
N LEU A 382 6.42 0.56 12.68
CA LEU A 382 5.70 -0.03 11.57
C LEU A 382 4.45 0.78 11.16
N ASP A 383 3.81 1.44 12.12
CA ASP A 383 2.56 2.19 11.95
C ASP A 383 2.70 3.70 12.16
N GLY A 384 3.93 4.17 12.41
CA GLY A 384 4.24 5.56 12.74
C GLY A 384 3.85 5.97 14.17
N LYS A 385 3.34 5.06 14.99
CA LYS A 385 2.84 5.29 16.37
C LYS A 385 3.60 4.49 17.44
N GLY A 386 4.64 3.75 17.06
CA GLY A 386 5.48 2.99 17.97
C GLY A 386 5.26 1.47 17.93
N LEU A 387 4.48 0.96 16.98
CA LEU A 387 4.38 -0.49 16.77
C LEU A 387 5.74 -1.05 16.32
N PRO A 388 6.29 -2.07 17.01
CA PRO A 388 7.58 -2.63 16.65
C PRO A 388 7.53 -3.31 15.28
N PHE A 389 8.68 -3.27 14.60
CA PHE A 389 8.92 -4.01 13.37
C PHE A 389 8.83 -5.54 13.57
N ASP A 390 8.38 -6.27 12.55
CA ASP A 390 8.49 -7.73 12.54
C ASP A 390 9.93 -8.19 12.24
N THR A 391 10.23 -9.47 12.42
CA THR A 391 11.59 -9.99 12.19
C THR A 391 12.05 -9.91 10.73
N ALA A 392 11.13 -9.74 9.78
CA ALA A 392 11.43 -9.74 8.36
C ALA A 392 11.78 -8.33 7.84
N GLN A 393 11.20 -7.27 8.43
CA GLN A 393 11.36 -5.91 7.95
C GLN A 393 11.80 -4.96 9.06
N LYS A 394 13.03 -4.45 8.98
CA LYS A 394 13.61 -3.49 9.95
C LYS A 394 13.81 -2.09 9.41
N ASP A 395 13.36 -1.81 8.19
CA ASP A 395 13.52 -0.52 7.53
C ASP A 395 12.22 0.28 7.47
N TRP A 396 12.35 1.60 7.51
CA TRP A 396 11.23 2.53 7.36
C TRP A 396 11.64 3.72 6.49
N PRO A 397 10.68 4.37 5.83
CA PRO A 397 10.95 5.57 5.05
C PRO A 397 11.25 6.75 5.98
N LEU A 398 12.53 7.13 6.10
CA LEU A 398 12.99 8.23 6.96
C LEU A 398 12.22 9.54 6.74
N PHE A 399 11.89 9.86 5.49
CA PHE A 399 11.17 11.08 5.11
C PHE A 399 9.67 10.83 4.87
N GLY A 400 9.17 9.67 5.29
CA GLY A 400 7.80 9.21 5.06
C GLY A 400 7.54 8.76 3.61
N GLU A 401 6.32 8.25 3.38
CA GLU A 401 5.92 7.68 2.09
C GLU A 401 4.43 7.88 1.79
N GLU A 402 4.06 7.65 0.53
CA GLU A 402 2.67 7.71 0.09
C GLU A 402 1.81 6.62 0.72
N GLN A 403 0.77 7.03 1.45
CA GLN A 403 -0.09 6.10 2.19
C GLN A 403 -1.11 5.36 1.31
N TYR A 404 -1.40 5.84 0.10
CA TYR A 404 -2.38 5.21 -0.80
C TYR A 404 -1.82 3.98 -1.54
N LYS A 405 -0.50 3.93 -1.78
CA LYS A 405 0.15 2.86 -2.55
C LYS A 405 0.78 1.77 -1.69
N ALA A 406 1.02 2.04 -0.41
CA ALA A 406 1.86 1.21 0.43
C ALA A 406 1.22 -0.15 0.81
N GLY A 407 -0.06 -0.41 0.56
CA GLY A 407 -0.75 -1.63 1.02
C GLY A 407 -0.78 -1.78 2.56
N ARG A 408 -0.22 -0.81 3.29
CA ARG A 408 -0.09 -0.69 4.74
C ARG A 408 -0.13 0.80 5.12
N SER A 409 -0.55 1.11 6.33
CA SER A 409 -0.54 2.48 6.87
C SER A 409 0.70 2.64 7.74
N THR A 410 1.73 3.32 7.25
CA THR A 410 2.97 3.62 7.99
C THR A 410 2.95 5.00 8.65
N MET A 411 1.97 5.83 8.29
CA MET A 411 1.78 7.17 8.83
C MET A 411 0.29 7.43 9.03
N GLN A 412 -0.04 8.44 9.84
CA GLN A 412 -1.41 8.92 10.02
C GLN A 412 -1.57 10.31 9.37
N PRO A 413 -2.80 10.74 9.02
CA PRO A 413 -3.03 12.11 8.60
C PRO A 413 -2.48 13.11 9.63
N ALA A 414 -1.72 14.11 9.17
CA ALA A 414 -1.15 15.12 10.05
C ALA A 414 -2.22 16.14 10.46
N GLU A 415 -2.22 16.52 11.73
CA GLU A 415 -3.03 17.62 12.24
C GLU A 415 -2.33 18.95 11.93
N ILE A 416 -2.76 19.60 10.84
CA ILE A 416 -2.20 20.87 10.39
C ILE A 416 -3.31 21.92 10.39
N GLY A 417 -3.03 23.09 10.94
CA GLY A 417 -4.01 24.14 11.05
C GLY A 417 -3.48 25.34 11.82
N PHE A 418 -4.39 26.16 12.28
CA PHE A 418 -4.10 27.30 13.14
C PHE A 418 -5.17 27.43 14.22
N ALA A 419 -4.88 28.24 15.24
CA ALA A 419 -5.80 28.50 16.33
C ALA A 419 -5.89 30.01 16.57
N ILE A 420 -7.11 30.50 16.83
CA ILE A 420 -7.38 31.89 17.16
C ILE A 420 -7.80 31.94 18.62
N SER A 421 -7.16 32.80 19.41
CA SER A 421 -7.55 33.06 20.79
C SER A 421 -8.02 34.51 20.94
N SER A 422 -9.20 34.71 21.51
CA SER A 422 -9.79 36.04 21.65
C SER A 422 -10.81 36.08 22.80
N PRO A 423 -10.88 37.18 23.58
CA PRO A 423 -11.95 37.37 24.56
C PRO A 423 -13.34 37.39 23.93
N MET A 424 -13.45 37.71 22.63
CA MET A 424 -14.72 37.69 21.90
C MET A 424 -15.42 36.33 22.01
N PHE A 425 -14.65 35.23 21.99
CA PHE A 425 -15.18 33.88 22.08
C PHE A 425 -15.69 33.48 23.47
N MET A 426 -15.56 34.32 24.50
CA MET A 426 -16.21 34.05 25.79
C MET A 426 -17.73 34.10 25.57
N MET A 427 -18.38 32.93 25.54
CA MET A 427 -19.80 32.79 25.22
C MET A 427 -20.40 31.66 26.03
N ALA A 428 -20.95 32.01 27.20
CA ALA A 428 -21.34 31.06 28.21
C ALA A 428 -22.66 30.32 27.88
N GLU A 429 -23.58 30.98 27.19
CA GLU A 429 -24.92 30.45 26.93
C GLU A 429 -25.55 31.04 25.66
N GLY A 430 -26.81 30.65 25.40
CA GLY A 430 -27.57 31.16 24.27
C GLY A 430 -27.18 30.52 22.94
N ARG A 431 -27.83 30.98 21.87
CA ARG A 431 -27.48 30.59 20.50
C ARG A 431 -26.38 31.52 20.01
N ARG A 432 -25.21 30.97 19.72
CA ARG A 432 -23.96 31.72 19.53
C ARG A 432 -23.51 31.62 18.09
N LYS A 433 -23.72 32.66 17.29
CA LYS A 433 -23.18 32.73 15.92
C LYS A 433 -21.81 33.38 15.96
N VAL A 434 -20.87 32.79 15.24
CA VAL A 434 -19.51 33.29 15.08
C VAL A 434 -19.23 33.39 13.60
N LYS A 435 -18.71 34.54 13.18
CA LYS A 435 -18.22 34.77 11.83
C LYS A 435 -16.79 35.28 11.92
N LEU A 436 -15.91 34.59 11.20
CA LEU A 436 -14.49 34.88 11.11
C LEU A 436 -14.19 35.30 9.69
N ASP A 437 -13.82 36.56 9.52
CA ASP A 437 -13.43 37.09 8.23
C ASP A 437 -11.90 37.20 8.18
N ILE A 438 -11.26 36.24 7.51
CA ILE A 438 -9.82 36.16 7.40
C ILE A 438 -9.39 36.91 6.16
N THR A 439 -8.64 38.00 6.34
CA THR A 439 -8.13 38.83 5.27
C THR A 439 -6.67 38.50 4.99
N PHE A 440 -6.32 38.41 3.70
CA PHE A 440 -4.99 38.13 3.20
C PHE A 440 -4.44 39.33 2.43
N ARG A 441 -3.12 39.53 2.51
CA ARG A 441 -2.46 40.64 1.82
C ARG A 441 -2.61 40.52 0.31
N GLU A 442 -2.86 41.66 -0.33
CA GLU A 442 -2.86 41.78 -1.78
C GLU A 442 -1.45 41.65 -2.34
N ASP A 443 -1.22 40.59 -3.13
CA ASP A 443 0.05 40.23 -3.76
C ASP A 443 -0.24 39.57 -5.13
N PRO A 444 0.25 40.16 -6.24
CA PRO A 444 -0.10 39.69 -7.59
C PRO A 444 0.27 38.22 -7.88
N GLU A 445 1.34 37.71 -7.27
CA GLU A 445 1.79 36.32 -7.44
C GLU A 445 0.85 35.34 -6.74
N THR A 446 0.47 35.67 -5.51
CA THR A 446 -0.48 34.93 -4.68
C THR A 446 -1.88 34.91 -5.29
N GLU A 447 -2.39 36.08 -5.71
CA GLU A 447 -3.66 36.22 -6.43
C GLU A 447 -3.69 35.33 -7.68
N GLY A 448 -2.65 35.45 -8.51
CA GLY A 448 -2.55 34.74 -9.77
C GLY A 448 -2.56 33.22 -9.59
N THR A 449 -2.03 32.72 -8.48
CA THR A 449 -2.01 31.28 -8.19
C THR A 449 -3.37 30.79 -7.68
N TYR A 450 -3.94 31.46 -6.67
CA TYR A 450 -5.26 31.10 -6.13
C TYR A 450 -6.34 31.11 -7.21
N ARG A 451 -6.39 32.19 -7.99
CA ARG A 451 -7.37 32.35 -9.07
C ARG A 451 -7.26 31.26 -10.12
N LYS A 452 -6.03 30.92 -10.55
CA LYS A 452 -5.83 29.84 -11.53
C LYS A 452 -6.26 28.48 -10.99
N LEU A 453 -6.02 28.18 -9.72
CA LEU A 453 -6.47 26.92 -9.10
C LEU A 453 -7.99 26.79 -9.06
N ILE A 454 -8.70 27.89 -8.77
CA ILE A 454 -10.17 27.92 -8.77
C ILE A 454 -10.73 27.88 -10.20
N GLU A 455 -10.15 28.63 -11.15
CA GLU A 455 -10.55 28.61 -12.57
C GLU A 455 -10.32 27.22 -13.19
N ASP A 456 -9.23 26.51 -12.86
CA ASP A 456 -8.97 25.14 -13.32
C ASP A 456 -10.04 24.16 -12.78
N LEU A 457 -10.56 24.37 -11.57
CA LEU A 457 -11.61 23.54 -10.99
C LEU A 457 -12.99 23.82 -11.59
N SER A 458 -13.31 25.09 -11.90
CA SER A 458 -14.67 25.49 -12.33
C SER A 458 -15.04 25.06 -13.74
N LYS A 459 -14.12 24.49 -14.52
CA LYS A 459 -14.25 24.06 -15.95
C LYS A 459 -14.63 25.17 -16.94
N ASP A 460 -15.26 26.26 -16.49
CA ASP A 460 -15.62 27.47 -17.23
C ASP A 460 -15.58 28.70 -16.30
N LYS A 461 -15.49 29.92 -16.85
CA LYS A 461 -15.33 31.20 -16.12
C LYS A 461 -16.64 31.86 -15.67
N ASP A 462 -17.74 31.13 -15.73
CA ASP A 462 -19.04 31.61 -15.27
C ASP A 462 -19.07 31.76 -13.73
N GLU A 463 -19.74 32.79 -13.23
CA GLU A 463 -19.78 33.14 -11.82
C GLU A 463 -20.44 32.04 -10.97
N GLU A 464 -21.48 31.38 -11.49
CA GLU A 464 -22.12 30.25 -10.80
C GLU A 464 -21.16 29.06 -10.68
N ASN A 465 -20.44 28.72 -11.74
CA ASN A 465 -19.48 27.61 -11.73
C ASN A 465 -18.31 27.87 -10.78
N LEU A 466 -17.84 29.12 -10.69
CA LEU A 466 -16.81 29.51 -9.72
C LEU A 466 -17.32 29.38 -8.27
N LYS A 467 -18.58 29.74 -7.99
CA LYS A 467 -19.20 29.51 -6.68
C LYS A 467 -19.27 28.03 -6.34
N TYR A 468 -19.64 27.17 -7.31
CA TYR A 468 -19.64 25.72 -7.11
C TYR A 468 -18.24 25.18 -6.84
N ALA A 469 -17.21 25.65 -7.56
CA ALA A 469 -15.83 25.26 -7.33
C ALA A 469 -15.34 25.65 -5.92
N LEU A 470 -15.65 26.86 -5.46
CA LEU A 470 -15.32 27.30 -4.10
C LEU A 470 -16.05 26.48 -3.03
N LEU A 471 -17.33 26.17 -3.26
CA LEU A 471 -18.08 25.28 -2.38
C LEU A 471 -17.52 23.85 -2.39
N GLU A 472 -17.00 23.39 -3.52
CA GLU A 472 -16.33 22.09 -3.62
C GLU A 472 -15.04 22.07 -2.81
N VAL A 473 -14.24 23.14 -2.84
CA VAL A 473 -13.02 23.28 -2.04
C VAL A 473 -13.33 23.38 -0.55
N PHE A 474 -14.10 24.40 -0.15
CA PHE A 474 -14.25 24.75 1.25
C PHE A 474 -15.41 24.06 1.97
N GLY A 475 -16.45 23.64 1.23
CA GLY A 475 -17.55 22.84 1.75
C GLY A 475 -18.40 23.49 2.84
N ARG A 476 -19.23 22.66 3.47
CA ARG A 476 -20.14 23.02 4.57
C ARG A 476 -20.33 21.85 5.53
N GLY A 477 -20.67 22.14 6.77
CA GLY A 477 -20.90 21.14 7.81
C GLY A 477 -19.73 20.17 7.98
N LYS A 478 -20.05 18.88 8.05
CA LYS A 478 -19.04 17.79 8.19
C LYS A 478 -18.11 17.61 6.99
N ASN A 479 -18.43 18.22 5.84
CA ASN A 479 -17.59 18.18 4.63
C ASN A 479 -16.84 19.50 4.39
N CYS A 480 -16.60 20.27 5.46
CA CYS A 480 -15.84 21.50 5.40
C CYS A 480 -14.33 21.22 5.25
N ALA A 481 -13.59 22.15 4.64
CA ALA A 481 -12.13 22.11 4.51
C ALA A 481 -11.41 22.19 5.87
N PHE A 482 -12.09 22.67 6.92
CA PHE A 482 -11.57 22.67 8.28
C PHE A 482 -12.48 21.87 9.21
N ASN A 483 -11.86 21.08 10.07
CA ASN A 483 -12.43 20.62 11.33
C ASN A 483 -12.27 21.76 12.34
N ILE A 484 -13.39 22.30 12.82
CA ILE A 484 -13.40 23.45 13.73
C ILE A 484 -13.72 22.99 15.14
N LEU A 485 -12.80 23.22 16.06
CA LEU A 485 -12.97 22.90 17.48
C LEU A 485 -12.95 24.17 18.31
N VAL A 486 -13.83 24.25 19.31
CA VAL A 486 -13.90 25.40 20.23
C VAL A 486 -13.70 24.94 21.67
N SER A 487 -12.99 25.72 22.49
CA SER A 487 -12.75 25.38 23.89
C SER A 487 -14.03 25.48 24.73
N GLY A 488 -14.57 24.34 25.16
CA GLY A 488 -15.77 24.26 25.99
C GLY A 488 -15.47 23.86 27.43
N ALA A 489 -16.40 24.08 28.35
CA ALA A 489 -16.20 23.76 29.77
C ALA A 489 -15.94 22.27 30.06
N GLU A 490 -16.39 21.38 29.17
CA GLU A 490 -16.25 19.92 29.30
C GLU A 490 -15.21 19.32 28.34
N GLY A 491 -14.52 20.14 27.55
CA GLY A 491 -13.59 19.68 26.50
C GLY A 491 -13.73 20.46 25.19
N TRP A 492 -13.05 19.98 24.15
CA TRP A 492 -13.20 20.52 22.80
C TRP A 492 -14.60 20.23 22.25
N ILE A 493 -15.30 21.28 21.81
CA ILE A 493 -16.60 21.18 21.13
C ILE A 493 -16.34 21.12 19.62
N ASP A 494 -16.76 20.05 18.96
CA ASP A 494 -16.72 19.92 17.50
C ASP A 494 -17.92 20.65 16.86
N VAL A 495 -17.65 21.77 16.19
CA VAL A 495 -18.67 22.61 15.57
C VAL A 495 -19.42 21.88 14.46
N ALA A 496 -18.74 21.03 13.69
CA ALA A 496 -19.38 20.30 12.59
C ALA A 496 -20.32 19.21 13.10
N ALA A 497 -20.07 18.68 14.30
CA ALA A 497 -20.96 17.73 14.97
C ALA A 497 -22.22 18.42 15.51
N GLU A 498 -22.06 19.58 16.15
CA GLU A 498 -23.15 20.30 16.83
C GLU A 498 -23.98 21.19 15.90
N ALA A 499 -23.40 21.66 14.78
CA ALA A 499 -23.99 22.70 13.94
C ALA A 499 -23.76 22.48 12.45
N SER A 500 -23.84 21.23 12.00
CA SER A 500 -23.53 20.84 10.63
C SER A 500 -24.25 21.64 9.53
N ASN A 501 -25.45 22.15 9.79
CA ASN A 501 -26.24 22.89 8.79
C ASN A 501 -25.95 24.39 8.78
N GLU A 502 -25.21 24.91 9.77
CA GLU A 502 -24.92 26.33 9.94
C GLU A 502 -23.41 26.62 9.87
N LEU A 503 -22.58 25.59 9.73
CA LEU A 503 -21.16 25.74 9.41
C LEU A 503 -20.96 25.82 7.89
N TYR A 504 -20.46 26.95 7.42
CA TYR A 504 -20.09 27.13 6.02
C TYR A 504 -18.88 28.06 5.89
N ILE A 505 -18.17 27.90 4.78
CA ILE A 505 -17.09 28.79 4.40
C ILE A 505 -17.47 29.44 3.09
N GLU A 506 -17.54 30.76 3.11
CA GLU A 506 -17.79 31.58 1.95
C GLU A 506 -16.48 32.21 1.49
N SER A 507 -16.27 32.15 0.18
CA SER A 507 -15.29 32.96 -0.52
C SER A 507 -16.00 33.48 -1.76
N VAL A 508 -15.71 34.71 -2.15
CA VAL A 508 -16.32 35.31 -3.33
C VAL A 508 -15.40 35.00 -4.52
N PRO A 509 -15.93 34.56 -5.68
CA PRO A 509 -15.14 34.25 -6.88
C PRO A 509 -14.09 35.29 -7.26
N TRP A 510 -14.35 36.56 -6.96
CA TRP A 510 -13.52 37.70 -7.32
C TRP A 510 -12.80 38.36 -6.12
N SER A 511 -12.96 37.81 -4.90
CA SER A 511 -12.30 38.30 -3.67
C SER A 511 -11.52 37.14 -3.04
N TRP A 512 -10.34 36.89 -3.59
CA TRP A 512 -9.39 35.90 -3.10
C TRP A 512 -8.72 36.31 -1.79
N ASN A 513 -8.72 37.62 -1.51
CA ASN A 513 -8.11 38.22 -0.33
C ASN A 513 -8.97 38.08 0.94
N ARG A 514 -10.15 37.44 0.87
CA ARG A 514 -11.00 37.20 2.05
C ARG A 514 -11.63 35.82 2.02
N ILE A 515 -11.53 35.12 3.16
CA ILE A 515 -12.26 33.87 3.42
C ILE A 515 -13.09 34.06 4.67
N SER A 516 -14.40 33.87 4.55
CA SER A 516 -15.37 34.01 5.62
C SER A 516 -15.76 32.64 6.15
N ILE A 517 -15.56 32.39 7.44
CA ILE A 517 -15.92 31.13 8.11
C ILE A 517 -17.02 31.45 9.11
N SER A 518 -18.22 30.92 8.88
CA SER A 518 -19.38 31.17 9.72
C SER A 518 -19.89 29.87 10.31
N PHE A 519 -20.22 29.90 11.60
CA PHE A 519 -20.84 28.78 12.30
C PHE A 519 -21.69 29.24 13.48
N THR A 520 -22.65 28.41 13.87
CA THR A 520 -23.49 28.65 15.03
C THR A 520 -23.26 27.57 16.07
N ILE A 521 -23.24 27.89 17.35
CA ILE A 521 -23.19 26.92 18.43
C ILE A 521 -24.56 26.97 19.14
N PRO A 522 -25.35 25.88 19.11
CA PRO A 522 -26.67 25.81 19.73
C PRO A 522 -26.62 26.06 21.24
N ALA A 523 -27.72 26.55 21.83
CA ALA A 523 -27.79 26.80 23.28
C ALA A 523 -27.64 25.54 24.17
N SER A 524 -27.75 24.34 23.59
CA SER A 524 -27.55 23.07 24.28
C SER A 524 -26.08 22.74 24.56
N CYS A 525 -25.14 23.31 23.81
CA CYS A 525 -23.73 23.03 24.00
C CYS A 525 -23.20 23.72 25.27
N PRO A 526 -22.20 23.12 25.96
CA PRO A 526 -21.58 23.74 27.13
C PRO A 526 -21.04 25.16 26.89
N PRO A 527 -20.79 25.92 27.96
CA PRO A 527 -20.14 27.23 27.89
C PRO A 527 -18.81 27.20 27.15
N ILE A 528 -18.54 28.21 26.33
CA ILE A 528 -17.23 28.42 25.71
C ILE A 528 -16.36 29.19 26.68
N VAL A 529 -15.28 28.55 27.13
CA VAL A 529 -14.44 29.01 28.23
C VAL A 529 -12.97 29.05 27.83
N PRO A 530 -12.11 29.78 28.56
CA PRO A 530 -10.67 29.70 28.40
C PRO A 530 -10.14 28.28 28.44
N ILE A 531 -9.03 28.06 27.73
CA ILE A 531 -8.40 26.73 27.67
C ILE A 531 -7.90 26.32 29.07
N ASP A 532 -8.26 25.11 29.51
CA ASP A 532 -7.71 24.52 30.73
C ASP A 532 -6.47 23.69 30.38
N SER A 533 -5.35 23.99 31.03
CA SER A 533 -4.06 23.30 30.83
C SER A 533 -4.12 21.79 31.07
N ASN A 534 -5.01 21.31 31.94
CA ASN A 534 -5.10 19.91 32.33
C ASN A 534 -6.06 19.10 31.45
N VAL A 535 -7.04 19.76 30.80
CA VAL A 535 -8.13 19.08 30.08
C VAL A 535 -8.02 19.26 28.57
N MET A 536 -7.57 20.42 28.09
CA MET A 536 -7.72 20.84 26.69
C MET A 536 -6.45 21.35 26.03
N ASN A 537 -5.29 21.29 26.69
CA ASN A 537 -4.06 21.92 26.20
C ASN A 537 -2.85 20.99 25.99
N PRO A 538 -3.00 19.84 25.30
CA PRO A 538 -1.83 19.01 24.97
C PRO A 538 -0.84 19.74 24.06
N GLU A 539 -1.27 20.78 23.33
CA GLU A 539 -0.43 21.57 22.43
C GLU A 539 0.30 22.75 23.10
N GLY A 540 0.00 23.07 24.37
CA GLY A 540 0.71 24.08 25.13
C GLY A 540 0.41 25.55 24.78
N PHE A 541 -0.82 25.87 24.36
CA PHE A 541 -1.29 27.24 24.18
C PHE A 541 -1.13 28.07 25.45
N GLY A 542 -0.34 29.14 25.40
CA GLY A 542 -0.09 30.06 26.52
C GLY A 542 -1.10 31.22 26.60
N THR A 543 -2.40 30.94 26.53
CA THR A 543 -3.48 31.96 26.52
C THR A 543 -4.47 31.78 27.66
N GLN A 544 -5.06 32.89 28.10
CA GLN A 544 -6.14 32.93 29.11
C GLN A 544 -7.53 33.17 28.49
N PHE A 545 -7.61 33.22 27.16
CA PHE A 545 -8.86 33.41 26.43
C PHE A 545 -9.32 32.10 25.79
N PRO A 546 -10.62 31.96 25.46
CA PRO A 546 -11.09 30.82 24.69
C PRO A 546 -10.39 30.74 23.33
N VAL A 547 -10.35 29.52 22.77
CA VAL A 547 -9.61 29.19 21.56
C VAL A 547 -10.53 28.51 20.55
N VAL A 548 -10.45 28.94 19.30
CA VAL A 548 -11.03 28.27 18.14
C VAL A 548 -9.89 27.67 17.33
N LYS A 549 -9.85 26.34 17.19
CA LYS A 549 -8.91 25.61 16.34
C LYS A 549 -9.54 25.37 14.98
N LEU A 550 -8.78 25.64 13.92
CA LEU A 550 -9.13 25.34 12.54
C LEU A 550 -8.09 24.38 11.98
N ILE A 551 -8.43 23.10 11.94
CA ILE A 551 -7.55 22.01 11.50
C ILE A 551 -7.99 21.59 10.11
N LEU A 552 -7.08 21.53 9.14
CA LEU A 552 -7.38 21.08 7.78
C LEU A 552 -7.96 19.67 7.80
N ASN A 553 -9.07 19.47 7.09
CA ASN A 553 -9.75 18.19 7.04
C ASN A 553 -9.06 17.26 6.02
N PRO A 554 -8.33 16.21 6.45
CA PRO A 554 -7.59 15.33 5.54
C PRO A 554 -8.51 14.44 4.69
N ARG A 555 -9.80 14.36 5.02
CA ARG A 555 -10.79 13.58 4.25
C ARG A 555 -11.46 14.40 3.15
N LYS A 556 -11.28 15.73 3.15
CA LYS A 556 -11.86 16.63 2.17
C LYS A 556 -11.02 16.60 0.88
N THR A 557 -11.66 16.28 -0.23
CA THR A 557 -11.10 16.42 -1.58
C THR A 557 -11.88 17.48 -2.35
N PRO A 558 -11.20 18.43 -3.03
CA PRO A 558 -9.75 18.63 -3.02
C PRO A 558 -9.23 19.09 -1.64
N PHE A 559 -7.97 18.78 -1.32
CA PHE A 559 -7.41 19.07 0.00
C PHE A 559 -7.12 20.57 0.16
N GLY A 560 -7.72 21.18 1.20
CA GLY A 560 -7.79 22.64 1.35
C GLY A 560 -6.44 23.36 1.39
N TYR A 561 -5.37 22.70 1.86
CA TYR A 561 -4.02 23.29 1.92
C TYR A 561 -3.55 23.84 0.58
N THR A 562 -3.86 23.14 -0.52
CA THR A 562 -3.42 23.52 -1.86
C THR A 562 -3.89 24.93 -2.26
N PHE A 563 -5.05 25.36 -1.75
CA PHE A 563 -5.62 26.68 -2.04
C PHE A 563 -5.15 27.75 -1.06
N LEU A 564 -4.51 27.36 0.05
CA LEU A 564 -4.12 28.27 1.12
C LEU A 564 -2.61 28.50 1.19
N GLU A 565 -1.79 27.63 0.57
CA GLU A 565 -0.33 27.64 0.74
C GLU A 565 0.37 28.94 0.29
N THR A 566 -0.20 29.62 -0.71
CA THR A 566 0.34 30.89 -1.21
C THR A 566 -0.20 32.10 -0.45
N LEU A 567 -1.36 31.98 0.20
CA LEU A 567 -2.01 33.11 0.85
C LEU A 567 -1.17 33.64 2.02
N ARG A 568 -1.14 34.96 2.19
CA ARG A 568 -0.38 35.64 3.25
C ARG A 568 -1.33 36.33 4.21
N PHE A 569 -1.44 35.80 5.43
CA PHE A 569 -2.32 36.33 6.46
C PHE A 569 -2.04 37.82 6.75
N GLU A 570 -3.10 38.62 6.84
CA GLU A 570 -3.03 40.04 7.22
C GLU A 570 -3.70 40.28 8.58
N HIS A 571 -4.99 40.00 8.68
CA HIS A 571 -5.77 40.13 9.91
C HIS A 571 -7.01 39.22 9.88
N VAL A 572 -7.71 39.13 11.01
CA VAL A 572 -9.01 38.46 11.11
C VAL A 572 -9.99 39.36 11.84
N ASP A 573 -11.15 39.59 11.25
CA ASP A 573 -12.27 40.23 11.93
C ASP A 573 -13.16 39.15 12.56
N ILE A 574 -13.56 39.39 13.81
CA ILE A 574 -14.34 38.43 14.60
C ILE A 574 -15.67 39.10 14.94
N GLU A 575 -16.73 38.61 14.31
CA GLU A 575 -18.10 39.05 14.53
C GLU A 575 -18.86 37.97 15.29
N ILE A 576 -19.61 38.37 16.33
CA ILE A 576 -20.33 37.45 17.20
C ILE A 576 -21.73 37.99 17.46
N ASP A 577 -22.72 37.13 17.26
CA ASP A 577 -24.13 37.36 17.59
C ASP A 577 -24.60 36.28 18.56
N VAL A 578 -24.93 36.67 19.79
CA VAL A 578 -25.44 35.76 20.82
C VAL A 578 -26.88 36.13 21.16
N ASP A 579 -27.79 35.19 20.91
CA ASP A 579 -29.21 35.33 21.19
C ASP A 579 -29.62 34.52 22.44
N LYS A 580 -30.59 35.03 23.20
CA LYS A 580 -31.18 34.42 24.41
C LYS A 580 -30.22 34.20 25.59
N VAL A 581 -29.35 35.19 25.85
CA VAL A 581 -28.58 35.27 27.11
C VAL A 581 -29.54 35.58 28.27
N LYS A 582 -29.45 34.83 29.37
CA LYS A 582 -30.38 34.93 30.53
C LYS A 582 -29.67 35.22 31.86
N SER A 583 -28.40 34.84 31.96
CA SER A 583 -27.56 35.07 33.12
C SER A 583 -27.20 36.56 33.21
N MET A 584 -27.91 37.29 34.06
CA MET A 584 -27.61 38.67 34.38
C MET A 584 -27.63 38.87 35.88
N VAL A 585 -26.73 39.71 36.36
CA VAL A 585 -26.72 40.17 37.74
C VAL A 585 -27.58 41.43 37.79
N LEU A 586 -28.65 41.38 38.57
CA LEU A 586 -29.65 42.43 38.66
C LEU A 586 -29.60 43.09 40.04
N PHE A 587 -29.65 44.42 40.09
CA PHE A 587 -29.82 45.19 41.32
C PHE A 587 -30.84 46.30 41.14
N ASN A 588 -31.57 46.62 42.20
CA ASN A 588 -32.37 47.84 42.29
C ASN A 588 -32.13 48.53 43.64
N ASP A 589 -32.95 49.53 43.97
CA ASP A 589 -32.91 50.28 45.23
C ASP A 589 -32.94 49.39 46.50
N LEU A 590 -33.48 48.18 46.41
CA LEU A 590 -33.64 47.22 47.51
C LEU A 590 -32.51 46.17 47.58
N GLY A 591 -31.59 46.16 46.63
CA GLY A 591 -30.46 45.24 46.57
C GLY A 591 -30.52 44.27 45.38
N ARG A 592 -29.87 43.10 45.52
CA ARG A 592 -29.72 42.10 44.46
C ARG A 592 -31.04 41.38 44.18
N LEU A 593 -31.40 41.27 42.91
CA LEU A 593 -32.59 40.56 42.44
C LEU A 593 -32.23 39.19 41.88
N ASP A 594 -33.18 38.26 41.95
CA ASP A 594 -33.10 36.92 41.33
C ASP A 594 -33.77 36.97 39.95
N SER A 595 -32.98 36.82 38.89
CA SER A 595 -33.47 36.85 37.50
C SER A 595 -34.21 35.58 37.08
N THR A 596 -34.23 34.54 37.92
CA THR A 596 -34.91 33.26 37.61
C THR A 596 -36.40 33.24 37.95
N GLN A 597 -36.87 34.26 38.66
CA GLN A 597 -38.27 34.42 39.06
C GLN A 597 -38.77 35.81 38.68
N PRO A 598 -40.09 36.03 38.55
CA PRO A 598 -40.62 37.37 38.39
C PRO A 598 -40.19 38.28 39.55
N PHE A 599 -39.70 39.47 39.22
CA PHE A 599 -39.18 40.44 40.19
C PHE A 599 -39.73 41.85 39.94
N GLN A 600 -39.71 42.67 40.99
CA GLN A 600 -40.08 44.08 40.91
C GLN A 600 -38.85 44.92 40.54
N ALA A 601 -38.68 45.20 39.24
CA ALA A 601 -37.51 45.89 38.71
C ALA A 601 -37.20 47.23 39.40
N PHE A 602 -38.24 47.97 39.81
CA PHE A 602 -38.14 49.31 40.41
C PHE A 602 -38.73 49.38 41.82
N GLY A 603 -38.74 48.24 42.52
CA GLY A 603 -39.38 48.11 43.83
C GLY A 603 -40.92 48.09 43.76
N PRO A 604 -41.58 47.98 44.92
CA PRO A 604 -43.05 47.87 45.00
C PRO A 604 -43.75 49.21 44.73
N ILE A 605 -43.07 50.33 44.94
CA ILE A 605 -43.59 51.69 44.73
C ILE A 605 -42.50 52.48 44.00
N PRO A 606 -42.48 52.47 42.66
CA PRO A 606 -41.44 53.14 41.89
C PRO A 606 -41.51 54.67 42.05
N GLN A 607 -40.35 55.30 42.24
CA GLN A 607 -40.22 56.76 42.32
C GLN A 607 -39.36 57.27 41.16
N VAL A 608 -39.43 58.56 40.85
CA VAL A 608 -38.49 59.18 39.90
C VAL A 608 -37.08 59.03 40.46
N GLY A 609 -36.20 58.38 39.69
CA GLY A 609 -34.83 58.04 40.10
C GLY A 609 -34.64 56.59 40.54
N SER A 610 -35.71 55.80 40.71
CA SER A 610 -35.59 54.34 40.90
C SER A 610 -34.88 53.72 39.69
N TYR A 611 -33.96 52.80 39.96
CA TYR A 611 -33.10 52.22 38.92
C TYR A 611 -33.13 50.69 38.93
N LEU A 612 -32.82 50.12 37.77
CA LEU A 612 -32.47 48.72 37.58
C LEU A 612 -31.07 48.67 36.99
N LEU A 613 -30.10 48.15 37.73
CA LEU A 613 -28.74 47.94 37.27
C LEU A 613 -28.60 46.53 36.71
N LEU A 614 -28.07 46.45 35.50
CA LEU A 614 -27.82 45.22 34.75
C LEU A 614 -26.31 44.98 34.67
N GLY A 615 -25.85 43.81 35.13
CA GLY A 615 -24.46 43.41 35.07
C GLY A 615 -24.28 42.07 34.37
N ASN A 616 -23.36 41.99 33.41
CA ASN A 616 -22.96 40.74 32.79
C ASN A 616 -21.47 40.79 32.43
N THR A 617 -20.70 39.79 32.88
CA THR A 617 -19.25 39.75 32.70
C THR A 617 -18.82 39.46 31.26
N GLU A 618 -19.68 38.86 30.46
CA GLU A 618 -19.41 38.51 29.07
C GLU A 618 -19.74 39.67 28.12
N VAL A 619 -20.96 40.21 28.21
CA VAL A 619 -21.50 41.24 27.32
C VAL A 619 -20.67 42.51 27.39
N PHE A 620 -20.40 43.00 28.60
CA PHE A 620 -19.70 44.29 28.81
C PHE A 620 -18.18 44.20 28.73
N ARG A 621 -17.61 43.08 28.24
CA ARG A 621 -16.18 42.93 27.91
C ARG A 621 -15.90 43.03 26.41
N LYS A 622 -16.94 43.15 25.59
CA LYS A 622 -16.86 43.16 24.13
C LYS A 622 -17.17 44.55 23.60
N ASN A 623 -16.69 44.86 22.40
CA ASN A 623 -17.09 46.07 21.69
C ASN A 623 -18.46 45.81 21.05
N LEU A 624 -19.53 46.31 21.66
CA LEU A 624 -20.89 46.05 21.22
C LEU A 624 -21.25 46.95 20.02
N GLU A 625 -21.88 46.38 18.99
CA GLU A 625 -22.45 47.14 17.88
C GLU A 625 -23.97 47.30 18.00
N ALA A 626 -24.64 46.30 18.58
CA ALA A 626 -26.05 46.33 18.91
C ALA A 626 -26.29 45.54 20.20
N LEU A 627 -27.20 46.02 21.03
CA LEU A 627 -27.63 45.32 22.24
C LEU A 627 -29.15 45.39 22.35
N LYS A 628 -29.79 44.21 22.44
CA LYS A 628 -31.24 44.10 22.57
C LYS A 628 -31.62 43.49 23.92
N PHE A 629 -32.39 44.23 24.69
CA PHE A 629 -32.99 43.71 25.92
C PHE A 629 -34.42 43.28 25.66
N TYR A 630 -34.71 42.03 26.00
CA TYR A 630 -36.04 41.44 25.92
C TYR A 630 -36.63 41.37 27.33
N ILE A 631 -37.64 42.20 27.62
CA ILE A 631 -38.30 42.26 28.93
C ILE A 631 -39.69 41.66 28.81
N GLU A 632 -39.90 40.52 29.44
CA GLU A 632 -41.20 39.85 29.53
C GLU A 632 -41.92 40.27 30.81
N TRP A 633 -43.10 40.85 30.66
CA TRP A 633 -43.89 41.37 31.78
C TRP A 633 -44.90 40.34 32.28
N GLN A 634 -44.89 40.11 33.60
CA GLN A 634 -45.90 39.29 34.25
C GLN A 634 -47.15 40.13 34.58
N ASN A 635 -48.34 39.54 34.39
CA ASN A 635 -49.64 40.15 34.74
C ASN A 635 -49.97 41.47 34.02
N LEU A 636 -49.50 41.65 32.78
CA LEU A 636 -49.91 42.79 31.97
C LEU A 636 -51.41 42.66 31.58
N PRO A 637 -52.22 43.73 31.64
CA PRO A 637 -53.63 43.66 31.26
C PRO A 637 -53.82 43.23 29.79
N GLU A 638 -54.76 42.31 29.51
CA GLU A 638 -54.98 41.75 28.16
C GLU A 638 -55.21 42.79 27.06
N ARG A 639 -55.79 43.95 27.41
CA ARG A 639 -56.10 45.04 26.48
C ARG A 639 -55.11 46.22 26.55
N GLY A 640 -53.96 46.02 27.19
CA GLY A 640 -52.93 47.06 27.37
C GLY A 640 -53.27 48.06 28.48
N LEU A 641 -52.28 48.84 28.89
CA LEU A 641 -52.40 49.76 30.02
C LEU A 641 -53.33 50.94 29.69
N ARG A 642 -53.28 51.43 28.45
CA ARG A 642 -54.16 52.50 27.99
C ARG A 642 -55.65 52.13 28.10
N HIS A 643 -56.03 50.89 27.84
CA HIS A 643 -57.41 50.43 28.04
C HIS A 643 -57.72 50.23 29.53
N TYR A 644 -56.80 49.64 30.28
CA TYR A 644 -57.00 49.32 31.70
C TYR A 644 -57.24 50.56 32.56
N TYR A 645 -56.54 51.67 32.28
CA TYR A 645 -56.68 52.94 33.01
C TYR A 645 -57.67 53.93 32.39
N LYS A 646 -58.49 53.50 31.41
CA LYS A 646 -59.36 54.38 30.62
C LYS A 646 -60.26 55.31 31.44
N GLU A 647 -60.80 54.80 32.55
CA GLU A 647 -61.76 55.52 33.41
C GLU A 647 -61.08 56.53 34.35
N TYR A 648 -59.74 56.52 34.47
CA TYR A 648 -58.98 57.51 35.25
C TYR A 648 -58.66 58.78 34.44
N PHE A 649 -59.10 58.87 33.16
CA PHE A 649 -58.77 59.96 32.22
C PHE A 649 -59.80 61.10 32.17
N ASP A 650 -60.40 61.52 33.29
CA ASP A 650 -61.29 62.68 33.29
C ASP A 650 -60.52 63.99 33.61
N LYS A 651 -60.27 64.74 32.52
CA LYS A 651 -60.01 66.19 32.38
C LYS A 651 -58.75 66.90 32.91
N GLU A 652 -57.87 66.35 33.74
CA GLU A 652 -56.60 67.06 34.08
C GLU A 652 -55.35 66.17 34.23
N SER A 653 -55.42 64.87 33.93
CA SER A 653 -54.25 63.98 33.98
C SER A 653 -54.25 63.00 32.82
N GLU A 654 -53.47 63.32 31.79
CA GLU A 654 -53.13 62.37 30.73
C GLU A 654 -52.13 61.37 31.34
N ILE A 655 -52.49 60.09 31.55
CA ILE A 655 -51.51 59.03 31.84
C ILE A 655 -51.48 58.13 30.62
N ALA A 656 -50.54 58.37 29.72
CA ALA A 656 -50.34 57.52 28.55
C ALA A 656 -49.15 56.58 28.75
N GLU A 657 -49.06 55.50 27.96
CA GLU A 657 -47.92 54.58 27.97
C GLU A 657 -46.59 55.34 27.76
N GLU A 658 -46.64 56.46 27.02
CA GLU A 658 -45.54 57.39 26.79
C GLU A 658 -45.08 58.20 28.03
N HIS A 659 -45.79 58.15 29.15
CA HIS A 659 -45.37 58.75 30.42
C HIS A 659 -44.48 57.84 31.25
N PHE A 660 -44.47 56.54 30.94
CA PHE A 660 -43.56 55.57 31.55
C PHE A 660 -42.36 55.43 30.61
N LYS A 661 -41.33 56.22 30.89
CA LYS A 661 -40.07 56.22 30.15
C LYS A 661 -38.90 55.95 31.08
N PHE A 662 -37.92 55.21 30.57
CA PHE A 662 -36.63 55.04 31.24
C PHE A 662 -35.52 55.64 30.42
N ASN A 663 -34.53 56.15 31.14
CA ASN A 663 -33.26 56.58 30.60
C ASN A 663 -32.26 55.43 30.76
N LEU A 664 -31.61 55.04 29.67
CA LEU A 664 -30.54 54.06 29.69
C LEU A 664 -29.21 54.75 29.97
N PHE A 665 -28.45 54.20 30.92
CA PHE A 665 -27.08 54.61 31.21
C PHE A 665 -26.15 53.39 31.19
N ALA A 666 -24.93 53.57 30.71
CA ALA A 666 -23.87 52.57 30.71
C ALA A 666 -22.71 53.03 31.59
N LEU A 667 -22.21 52.14 32.46
CA LEU A 667 -21.04 52.45 33.30
C LEU A 667 -19.75 52.22 32.50
N SER A 668 -19.02 53.29 32.19
CA SER A 668 -17.75 53.22 31.47
C SER A 668 -16.73 54.18 32.08
N GLY A 669 -15.53 53.71 32.39
CA GLY A 669 -14.49 54.53 33.01
C GLY A 669 -14.84 55.06 34.41
N TYR A 670 -15.63 54.29 35.18
CA TYR A 670 -16.16 54.66 36.52
C TYR A 670 -17.22 55.76 36.53
N GLU A 671 -17.75 56.16 35.37
CA GLU A 671 -18.84 57.13 35.25
C GLU A 671 -19.99 56.55 34.41
N PHE A 672 -21.23 56.88 34.77
CA PHE A 672 -22.41 56.53 33.96
C PHE A 672 -22.54 57.50 32.79
N LYS A 673 -22.63 56.96 31.57
CA LYS A 673 -22.84 57.71 30.34
C LYS A 673 -24.23 57.39 29.75
N PRO A 674 -24.92 58.35 29.11
CA PRO A 674 -24.54 59.76 28.93
C PRO A 674 -24.45 60.52 30.26
N GLY A 675 -23.46 61.40 30.39
CA GLY A 675 -23.27 62.23 31.59
C GLY A 675 -24.30 63.36 31.66
N GLU A 676 -24.24 64.23 32.68
CA GLU A 676 -25.23 65.32 32.88
C GLU A 676 -25.40 66.30 31.70
N LYS A 677 -24.49 66.30 30.73
CA LYS A 677 -24.50 67.22 29.57
C LYS A 677 -25.02 66.61 28.26
N ASP A 678 -25.21 65.30 28.23
CA ASP A 678 -25.64 64.56 27.03
C ASP A 678 -27.08 64.07 27.22
N ASP A 679 -27.86 64.05 26.13
CA ASP A 679 -29.26 63.60 26.21
C ASP A 679 -29.33 62.08 26.46
N PRO A 680 -30.10 61.61 27.47
CA PRO A 680 -30.25 60.19 27.75
C PRO A 680 -31.05 59.46 26.69
N ILE A 681 -30.59 58.25 26.34
CA ILE A 681 -31.35 57.34 25.48
C ILE A 681 -32.63 56.95 26.24
N THR A 682 -33.77 57.41 25.74
CA THR A 682 -35.06 57.26 26.40
C THR A 682 -35.93 56.23 25.69
N PHE A 683 -36.50 55.27 26.42
CA PHE A 683 -37.37 54.24 25.85
C PHE A 683 -38.65 54.03 26.69
N SER A 684 -39.71 53.55 26.04
CA SER A 684 -40.97 53.19 26.69
C SER A 684 -40.83 51.89 27.48
N VAL A 685 -41.36 51.87 28.71
CA VAL A 685 -41.33 50.68 29.57
C VAL A 685 -42.17 49.54 28.98
N PHE A 686 -43.35 49.90 28.48
CA PHE A 686 -44.38 48.95 28.09
C PHE A 686 -44.42 48.72 26.58
N PRO A 687 -44.90 47.55 26.12
CA PRO A 687 -44.99 47.24 24.71
C PRO A 687 -45.90 48.22 23.99
N SER A 688 -45.53 48.62 22.77
CA SER A 688 -46.27 49.57 21.94
C SER A 688 -47.55 48.99 21.30
N GLU A 689 -47.73 47.68 21.34
CA GLU A 689 -48.87 46.97 20.75
C GLU A 689 -49.72 46.26 21.81
N VAL A 690 -51.05 46.41 21.72
CA VAL A 690 -52.03 45.80 22.61
C VAL A 690 -51.94 44.27 22.55
N GLY A 691 -51.79 43.62 23.71
CA GLY A 691 -51.76 42.15 23.84
C GLY A 691 -50.35 41.53 23.77
N LYS A 692 -49.30 42.33 23.53
CA LYS A 692 -47.91 41.86 23.71
C LYS A 692 -47.49 42.02 25.17
N ALA A 693 -46.82 41.01 25.73
CA ALA A 693 -46.20 41.05 27.06
C ALA A 693 -44.68 41.33 27.00
N LEU A 694 -44.11 41.47 25.80
CA LEU A 694 -42.67 41.59 25.58
C LEU A 694 -42.32 43.01 25.11
N SER A 695 -41.52 43.72 25.90
CA SER A 695 -40.86 44.95 25.47
C SER A 695 -39.47 44.60 24.92
N VAL A 696 -39.08 45.24 23.82
CA VAL A 696 -37.74 45.14 23.25
C VAL A 696 -37.09 46.51 23.29
N ILE A 697 -35.96 46.61 24.00
CA ILE A 697 -35.13 47.82 23.99
C ILE A 697 -33.99 47.54 23.02
N ASP A 698 -33.92 48.33 21.95
CA ASP A 698 -32.87 48.24 20.95
C ASP A 698 -31.89 49.38 21.15
N VAL A 699 -30.62 49.03 21.39
CA VAL A 699 -29.54 49.99 21.60
C VAL A 699 -28.57 49.81 20.45
N GLU A 700 -28.63 50.72 19.49
CA GLU A 700 -27.66 50.80 18.40
C GLU A 700 -26.40 51.52 18.90
N ASP A 701 -25.23 50.96 18.60
CA ASP A 701 -23.91 51.43 19.01
C ASP A 701 -23.73 51.71 20.52
N PRO A 702 -23.79 50.69 21.41
CA PRO A 702 -23.73 50.85 22.87
C PRO A 702 -22.37 51.31 23.47
N ARG A 703 -21.45 51.82 22.64
CA ARG A 703 -20.02 52.05 22.97
C ARG A 703 -19.75 53.05 24.09
#